data_AF-A0A964AIM9-F1
#
_entry.id   AF-A0A964AIM9-F1
#
_cell.length_a   1.000
_cell.length_b   1.000
_cell.length_c   1.000
_cell.angle_alpha   90.00
_cell.angle_beta   90.00
_cell.angle_gamma   90.00
#
_symmetry.space_group_name_H-M   'P 1'
#
loop_
_entity.id
_entity.type
_entity.pdbx_description
1 polymer ?
#
loop_
_entity_poly.entity_id
_entity_poly.type
_entity_poly.pdbx_seq_one_letter_code
_entity_poly.pdbx_strand_id
1 'polypeptide(L)'
;MDRVPCTPPMTALALTLLLAGCTPPPDPQAVAAQLLAGDRDGARAALADLDADSPLIPWRDLLDRAAALDAEQASLRQAERAVLLDTARTGLETGDLDAVAPALRALGQLDPEDPELIAILDTLAAEAGGAPAPRAAALWALLAALRPTPEAEAQRDRARLLARYAPETFDLRGLTGATPEAGCHLLDRLDREYHRAPDWPAVVAAAQAHLGWLQEDPSAQARWPGLASAPFADMRAEVPCAALQAAAAAAEAAEVPAPLAVDAWLAGALGHLDPWTRVVWPAEIASWTAHHEGVRVGPGLSLSQDEAGDVYVSALDLSGPAWASGAHVGDRVDAMEDHRGRFVLAETPAETRLAAAVGSLPEAPDTPLTLSLNRPGVGPLTVTVTRGPVTEETVWGLARGPDNAWDVWLDPDAGLAYVRVLGFRPPTEADFDALLEFSGARGVVLDLRGNGGGDINAAVQIADRFVAEGVLAETSGRVQPDTGPETDPATGEALAPWNHAVPGHALEGAAVVVLVDADTASAAEVLAGALQERAGAALVGAPTWGKGMAQALRISEDPLYAVQFTNLVWTLPSGRQLAHGLGGGITPSLEARLSPAAGYQVHLDARRRAALQAHADGTPMPPPDFVAREDLPTLSGDPALVLAELALRARLALSPTD
;
A
#
# COMPACT_ATOMS: atom_id res chain seq x y z
N MET A 1 5.19 -5.18 -56.82
CA MET A 1 6.11 -6.31 -57.07
C MET A 1 5.95 -7.22 -55.89
N ASP A 2 5.10 -8.22 -56.04
CA ASP A 2 4.76 -9.17 -54.98
C ASP A 2 6.02 -9.99 -54.64
N ARG A 3 6.44 -9.94 -53.37
CA ARG A 3 7.53 -10.79 -52.86
C ARG A 3 6.91 -12.05 -52.27
N VAL A 4 7.37 -13.20 -52.76
CA VAL A 4 6.92 -14.56 -52.41
C VAL A 4 7.50 -14.94 -51.03
N PRO A 5 6.75 -15.64 -50.16
CA PRO A 5 7.24 -16.06 -48.85
C PRO A 5 8.26 -17.21 -48.97
N CYS A 6 9.33 -17.14 -48.18
CA CYS A 6 10.42 -18.12 -48.17
C CYS A 6 10.48 -18.88 -46.84
N THR A 7 10.00 -20.13 -46.82
CA THR A 7 10.25 -21.09 -45.71
C THR A 7 11.49 -21.95 -46.00
N PRO A 8 12.41 -22.22 -45.06
CA PRO A 8 13.56 -23.10 -45.31
C PRO A 8 13.38 -24.51 -44.70
N PRO A 9 14.09 -25.54 -45.22
CA PRO A 9 14.69 -26.58 -44.39
C PRO A 9 16.17 -26.28 -44.14
N MET A 10 16.64 -26.69 -42.97
CA MET A 10 17.98 -26.43 -42.46
C MET A 10 19.07 -27.08 -43.32
N THR A 11 20.03 -26.24 -43.76
CA THR A 11 21.50 -26.39 -43.68
C THR A 11 22.16 -25.75 -44.89
N ALA A 12 23.07 -24.82 -44.59
CA ALA A 12 23.89 -24.03 -45.51
C ALA A 12 23.11 -23.06 -46.39
N LEU A 13 23.18 -21.75 -46.10
CA LEU A 13 23.34 -20.65 -47.09
C LEU A 13 23.18 -19.25 -46.45
N ALA A 14 24.11 -18.83 -45.59
CA ALA A 14 24.17 -17.40 -45.19
C ALA A 14 24.63 -16.49 -46.36
N LEU A 15 25.35 -17.03 -47.35
CA LEU A 15 26.00 -16.24 -48.41
C LEU A 15 25.10 -15.98 -49.63
N THR A 16 24.01 -16.73 -49.81
CA THR A 16 23.12 -16.60 -51.00
C THR A 16 21.85 -15.80 -50.69
N LEU A 17 21.49 -15.65 -49.40
CA LEU A 17 20.37 -14.81 -48.94
C LEU A 17 20.63 -13.31 -49.19
N LEU A 18 21.88 -12.87 -49.05
CA LEU A 18 22.31 -11.50 -49.34
C LEU A 18 22.17 -11.10 -50.83
N LEU A 19 22.22 -12.07 -51.75
CA LEU A 19 22.09 -11.83 -53.20
C LEU A 19 20.63 -11.77 -53.68
N ALA A 20 19.67 -12.16 -52.85
CA ALA A 20 18.23 -12.13 -53.13
C ALA A 20 17.49 -10.94 -52.48
N GLY A 21 18.21 -10.05 -51.78
CA GLY A 21 17.60 -8.92 -51.07
C GLY A 21 16.69 -9.33 -49.89
N CYS A 22 16.94 -10.51 -49.32
CA CYS A 22 16.22 -11.03 -48.16
C CYS A 22 16.99 -10.68 -46.87
N THR A 23 16.36 -9.94 -45.98
CA THR A 23 16.82 -9.76 -44.60
C THR A 23 16.52 -11.04 -43.82
N PRO A 24 17.49 -11.60 -43.07
CA PRO A 24 17.20 -12.72 -42.18
C PRO A 24 16.13 -12.29 -41.14
N PRO A 25 15.31 -13.23 -40.66
CA PRO A 25 14.36 -12.92 -39.59
C PRO A 25 15.12 -12.40 -38.35
N PRO A 26 14.52 -11.49 -37.58
CA PRO A 26 15.17 -10.93 -36.40
C PRO A 26 15.46 -12.04 -35.39
N ASP A 27 16.65 -11.97 -34.77
CA ASP A 27 17.06 -12.90 -33.72
C ASP A 27 16.21 -12.67 -32.45
N PRO A 28 15.39 -13.66 -32.02
CA PRO A 28 14.56 -13.53 -30.84
C PRO A 28 15.34 -13.19 -29.56
N GLN A 29 16.57 -13.69 -29.42
CA GLN A 29 17.38 -13.42 -28.24
C GLN A 29 17.87 -11.97 -28.21
N ALA A 30 18.26 -11.43 -29.37
CA ALA A 30 18.65 -10.03 -29.50
C ALA A 30 17.46 -9.09 -29.21
N VAL A 31 16.28 -9.39 -29.73
CA VAL A 31 15.06 -8.60 -29.47
C VAL A 31 14.66 -8.70 -27.99
N ALA A 32 14.72 -9.89 -27.39
CA ALA A 32 14.45 -10.07 -25.97
C ALA A 32 15.40 -9.26 -25.08
N ALA A 33 16.70 -9.24 -25.42
CA ALA A 33 17.70 -8.45 -24.70
C ALA A 33 17.42 -6.93 -24.82
N GLN A 34 17.04 -6.44 -26.01
CA GLN A 34 16.62 -5.05 -26.20
C GLN A 34 15.41 -4.70 -25.34
N LEU A 35 14.38 -5.55 -25.36
CA LEU A 35 13.15 -5.36 -24.59
C LEU A 35 13.43 -5.28 -23.10
N LEU A 36 14.20 -6.23 -22.55
CA LEU A 36 14.53 -6.26 -21.11
C LEU A 36 15.47 -5.12 -20.69
N ALA A 37 16.21 -4.53 -21.63
CA ALA A 37 17.00 -3.32 -21.42
C ALA A 37 16.19 -2.03 -21.56
N GLY A 38 14.89 -2.11 -21.89
CA GLY A 38 14.02 -0.95 -22.09
C GLY A 38 14.10 -0.31 -23.48
N ASP A 39 14.86 -0.88 -24.42
CA ASP A 39 14.96 -0.39 -25.80
C ASP A 39 13.74 -0.82 -26.64
N ARG A 40 12.58 -0.23 -26.33
CA ARG A 40 11.30 -0.52 -27.00
C ARG A 40 11.30 -0.10 -28.47
N ASP A 41 11.97 0.99 -28.81
CA ASP A 41 12.02 1.49 -30.18
C ASP A 41 12.94 0.64 -31.05
N GLY A 42 14.10 0.21 -30.53
CA GLY A 42 14.97 -0.75 -31.19
C GLY A 42 14.27 -2.09 -31.41
N ALA A 43 13.58 -2.59 -30.39
CA ALA A 43 12.79 -3.82 -30.51
C ALA A 43 11.65 -3.69 -31.55
N ARG A 44 10.89 -2.58 -31.54
CA ARG A 44 9.84 -2.33 -32.54
C ARG A 44 10.43 -2.26 -33.96
N ALA A 45 11.56 -1.59 -34.13
CA ALA A 45 12.24 -1.50 -35.42
C ALA A 45 12.70 -2.88 -35.92
N ALA A 46 13.20 -3.74 -35.01
CA ALA A 46 13.60 -5.10 -35.35
C ALA A 46 12.41 -5.99 -35.77
N LEU A 47 11.20 -5.70 -35.27
CA LEU A 47 9.97 -6.46 -35.53
C LEU A 47 9.07 -5.84 -36.61
N ALA A 48 9.49 -4.78 -37.31
CA ALA A 48 8.65 -4.07 -38.26
C ALA A 48 8.29 -4.93 -39.50
N ASP A 49 9.26 -5.69 -40.02
CA ASP A 49 9.15 -6.43 -41.27
C ASP A 49 9.03 -7.95 -41.05
N LEU A 50 8.18 -8.37 -40.10
CA LEU A 50 7.91 -9.78 -39.84
C LEU A 50 7.01 -10.42 -40.91
N ASP A 51 7.35 -11.64 -41.31
CA ASP A 51 6.43 -12.50 -42.06
C ASP A 51 5.18 -12.83 -41.24
N ALA A 52 4.05 -13.05 -41.92
CA ALA A 52 2.74 -13.30 -41.31
C ALA A 52 2.66 -14.56 -40.42
N ASP A 53 3.60 -15.48 -40.56
CA ASP A 53 3.68 -16.71 -39.76
C ASP A 53 4.78 -16.65 -38.68
N SER A 54 5.38 -15.47 -38.46
CA SER A 54 6.46 -15.31 -37.48
C SER A 54 5.96 -15.53 -36.05
N PRO A 55 6.68 -16.32 -35.23
CA PRO A 55 6.35 -16.51 -33.81
C PRO A 55 6.54 -15.23 -32.97
N LEU A 56 7.14 -14.18 -33.56
CA LEU A 56 7.34 -12.87 -32.91
C LEU A 56 6.21 -11.87 -33.19
N ILE A 57 5.19 -12.24 -33.98
CA ILE A 57 4.01 -11.38 -34.20
C ILE A 57 3.36 -10.95 -32.89
N PRO A 58 3.10 -11.83 -31.90
CA PRO A 58 2.51 -11.42 -30.64
C PRO A 58 3.34 -10.33 -29.93
N TRP A 59 4.66 -10.33 -30.10
CA TRP A 59 5.54 -9.35 -29.46
C TRP A 59 5.43 -7.98 -30.12
N ARG A 60 5.35 -7.94 -31.46
CA ARG A 60 5.09 -6.72 -32.23
C ARG A 60 3.73 -6.14 -31.84
N ASP A 61 2.69 -6.99 -31.79
CA ASP A 61 1.33 -6.56 -31.49
C ASP A 61 1.23 -5.98 -30.06
N LEU A 62 1.92 -6.58 -29.08
CA LEU A 62 2.04 -6.03 -27.72
C LEU A 62 2.81 -4.69 -27.69
N LEU A 63 3.88 -4.53 -28.48
CA LEU A 63 4.63 -3.28 -28.59
C LEU A 63 3.81 -2.14 -29.21
N ASP A 64 3.01 -2.46 -30.22
CA ASP A 64 2.12 -1.52 -30.87
C ASP A 64 0.97 -1.14 -29.92
N ARG A 65 0.42 -2.12 -29.20
CA ARG A 65 -0.56 -1.87 -28.13
C ARG A 65 -0.01 -0.98 -27.04
N ALA A 66 1.22 -1.22 -26.59
CA ALA A 66 1.88 -0.39 -25.59
C ALA A 66 2.09 1.05 -26.09
N ALA A 67 2.46 1.26 -27.37
CA ALA A 67 2.56 2.60 -27.95
C ALA A 67 1.20 3.33 -28.02
N ALA A 68 0.12 2.61 -28.37
CA ALA A 68 -1.21 3.19 -28.37
C ALA A 68 -1.63 3.64 -26.96
N LEU A 69 -1.36 2.80 -25.95
CA LEU A 69 -1.63 3.13 -24.55
C LEU A 69 -0.77 4.30 -24.03
N ASP A 70 0.47 4.45 -24.50
CA ASP A 70 1.30 5.61 -24.18
C ASP A 70 0.68 6.92 -24.71
N ALA A 71 0.08 6.88 -25.90
CA ALA A 71 -0.64 8.03 -26.46
C ALA A 71 -1.93 8.35 -25.70
N GLU A 72 -2.70 7.33 -25.30
CA GLU A 72 -3.90 7.49 -24.46
C GLU A 72 -3.53 8.09 -23.09
N GLN A 73 -2.47 7.60 -22.45
CA GLN A 73 -1.95 8.17 -21.21
C GLN A 73 -1.52 9.64 -21.36
N ALA A 74 -0.87 10.00 -22.47
CA ALA A 74 -0.50 11.40 -22.72
C ALA A 74 -1.74 12.31 -22.80
N SER A 75 -2.80 11.86 -23.48
CA SER A 75 -4.08 12.59 -23.53
C SER A 75 -4.73 12.70 -22.15
N LEU A 76 -4.67 11.63 -21.36
CA LEU A 76 -5.15 11.60 -19.98
C LEU A 76 -4.44 12.61 -19.09
N ARG A 77 -3.11 12.62 -19.12
CA ARG A 77 -2.27 13.56 -18.37
C ARG A 77 -2.63 15.01 -18.69
N GLN A 78 -2.83 15.32 -19.97
CA GLN A 78 -3.21 16.66 -20.40
C GLN A 78 -4.58 17.08 -19.87
N ALA A 79 -5.58 16.19 -19.93
CA ALA A 79 -6.92 16.45 -19.42
C ALA A 79 -6.92 16.63 -17.89
N GLU A 80 -6.24 15.72 -17.19
CA GLU A 80 -6.08 15.76 -15.74
C GLU A 80 -5.40 17.05 -15.27
N ARG A 81 -4.30 17.48 -15.91
CA ARG A 81 -3.62 18.75 -15.62
C ARG A 81 -4.59 19.92 -15.58
N ALA A 82 -5.45 20.04 -16.59
CA ALA A 82 -6.39 21.14 -16.72
C ALA A 82 -7.40 21.16 -15.57
N VAL A 83 -7.97 19.98 -15.23
CA VAL A 83 -8.94 19.84 -14.14
C VAL A 83 -8.30 20.14 -12.78
N LEU A 84 -7.09 19.66 -12.53
CA LEU A 84 -6.41 19.87 -11.26
C LEU A 84 -6.01 21.34 -11.04
N LEU A 85 -5.56 22.04 -12.09
CA LEU A 85 -5.25 23.47 -12.00
C LEU A 85 -6.50 24.30 -11.76
N ASP A 86 -7.61 23.98 -12.42
CA ASP A 86 -8.90 24.64 -12.20
C ASP A 86 -9.41 24.42 -10.77
N THR A 87 -9.32 23.18 -10.28
CA THR A 87 -9.67 22.81 -8.90
C THR A 87 -8.81 23.56 -7.88
N ALA A 88 -7.49 23.57 -8.08
CA ALA A 88 -6.56 24.26 -7.19
C ALA A 88 -6.84 25.78 -7.16
N ARG A 89 -7.05 26.42 -8.33
CA ARG A 89 -7.37 27.85 -8.39
C ARG A 89 -8.70 28.17 -7.71
N THR A 90 -9.76 27.43 -8.02
CA THR A 90 -11.08 27.62 -7.42
C THR A 90 -11.06 27.40 -5.92
N GLY A 91 -10.38 26.36 -5.45
CA GLY A 91 -10.22 26.08 -4.02
C GLY A 91 -9.44 27.19 -3.31
N LEU A 92 -8.39 27.74 -3.94
CA LEU A 92 -7.66 28.89 -3.38
C LEU A 92 -8.52 30.16 -3.33
N GLU A 93 -9.30 30.43 -4.37
CA GLU A 93 -10.22 31.58 -4.42
C GLU A 93 -11.33 31.50 -3.36
N THR A 94 -11.81 30.29 -3.07
CA THR A 94 -12.87 30.03 -2.06
C THR A 94 -12.34 29.79 -0.65
N GLY A 95 -11.02 29.62 -0.50
CA GLY A 95 -10.35 29.31 0.77
C GLY A 95 -10.45 27.84 1.21
N ASP A 96 -10.98 26.97 0.35
CA ASP A 96 -11.15 25.53 0.58
C ASP A 96 -9.85 24.76 0.37
N LEU A 97 -9.03 24.68 1.42
CA LEU A 97 -7.76 23.95 1.37
C LEU A 97 -7.93 22.43 1.25
N ASP A 98 -9.08 21.90 1.66
CA ASP A 98 -9.35 20.46 1.57
C ASP A 98 -9.53 20.03 0.11
N ALA A 99 -10.08 20.91 -0.74
CA ALA A 99 -10.12 20.73 -2.18
C ALA A 99 -8.75 20.99 -2.86
N VAL A 100 -7.97 21.97 -2.38
CA VAL A 100 -6.68 22.36 -2.98
C VAL A 100 -5.59 21.31 -2.78
N ALA A 101 -5.45 20.79 -1.56
CA ALA A 101 -4.31 19.94 -1.21
C ALA A 101 -4.21 18.65 -2.04
N PRO A 102 -5.30 17.88 -2.27
CA PRO A 102 -5.26 16.73 -3.16
C PRO A 102 -4.92 17.12 -4.61
N ALA A 103 -5.47 18.24 -5.10
CA ALA A 103 -5.24 18.68 -6.47
C ALA A 103 -3.78 19.06 -6.74
N LEU A 104 -3.16 19.81 -5.82
CA LEU A 104 -1.75 20.17 -5.92
C LEU A 104 -0.83 18.96 -5.78
N ARG A 105 -1.16 18.00 -4.91
CA ARG A 105 -0.42 16.72 -4.81
C ARG A 105 -0.44 15.95 -6.12
N ALA A 106 -1.62 15.81 -6.73
CA ALA A 106 -1.77 15.14 -8.02
C ALA A 106 -1.02 15.88 -9.14
N LEU A 107 -1.02 17.22 -9.15
CA LEU A 107 -0.21 18.01 -10.08
C LEU A 107 1.28 17.76 -9.91
N GLY A 108 1.79 17.72 -8.68
CA GLY A 108 3.21 17.44 -8.43
C GLY A 108 3.62 16.02 -8.82
N GLN A 109 2.70 15.05 -8.74
CA GLN A 109 2.93 13.70 -9.25
C GLN A 109 2.89 13.64 -10.78
N LEU A 110 2.06 14.49 -11.41
CA LEU A 110 1.93 14.60 -12.85
C LEU A 110 3.18 15.24 -13.48
N ASP A 111 3.56 16.41 -12.99
CA ASP A 111 4.72 17.19 -13.42
C ASP A 111 5.19 18.11 -12.28
N PRO A 112 6.23 17.72 -11.52
CA PRO A 112 6.75 18.53 -10.43
C PRO A 112 7.38 19.86 -10.90
N GLU A 113 7.75 19.96 -12.18
CA GLU A 113 8.35 21.14 -12.79
C GLU A 113 7.31 22.05 -13.47
N ASP A 114 6.01 21.77 -13.26
CA ASP A 114 4.95 22.59 -13.83
C ASP A 114 5.06 24.04 -13.30
N PRO A 115 5.21 25.05 -14.20
CA PRO A 115 5.47 26.43 -13.78
C PRO A 115 4.29 27.06 -13.02
N GLU A 116 3.06 26.61 -13.28
CA GLU A 116 1.88 27.09 -12.56
C GLU A 116 1.78 26.46 -11.17
N LEU A 117 2.11 25.17 -11.05
CA LEU A 117 2.25 24.50 -9.76
C LEU A 117 3.27 25.24 -8.90
N ILE A 118 4.48 25.48 -9.44
CA ILE A 118 5.55 26.19 -8.73
C ILE A 118 5.06 27.56 -8.22
N ALA A 119 4.39 28.34 -9.07
CA ALA A 119 3.84 29.64 -8.69
C ALA A 119 2.78 29.56 -7.58
N ILE A 120 1.90 28.55 -7.61
CA ILE A 120 0.92 28.30 -6.55
C ILE A 120 1.64 27.96 -5.23
N LEU A 121 2.63 27.07 -5.26
CA LEU A 121 3.37 26.65 -4.07
C LEU A 121 4.17 27.80 -3.43
N ASP A 122 4.72 28.71 -4.23
CA ASP A 122 5.37 29.92 -3.72
C ASP A 122 4.38 30.85 -3.00
N THR A 123 3.16 30.96 -3.52
CA THR A 123 2.08 31.74 -2.89
C THR A 123 1.66 31.12 -1.56
N LEU A 124 1.48 29.80 -1.52
CA LEU A 124 1.11 29.07 -0.31
C LEU A 124 2.19 29.14 0.77
N ALA A 125 3.47 29.09 0.40
CA ALA A 125 4.58 29.24 1.35
C ALA A 125 4.57 30.62 2.02
N ALA A 126 4.29 31.69 1.26
CA ALA A 126 4.14 33.03 1.81
C ALA A 126 2.95 33.14 2.77
N GLU A 127 1.82 32.48 2.46
CA GLU A 127 0.64 32.44 3.33
C GLU A 127 0.89 31.64 4.62
N ALA A 128 1.53 30.47 4.52
CA ALA A 128 1.80 29.59 5.65
C ALA A 128 2.62 30.27 6.76
N GLY A 129 3.51 31.20 6.40
CA GLY A 129 4.27 32.01 7.35
C GLY A 129 3.45 33.01 8.18
N GLY A 130 2.21 33.31 7.77
CA GLY A 130 1.31 34.26 8.45
C GLY A 130 -0.03 33.68 8.92
N ALA A 131 -0.30 32.39 8.69
CA ALA A 131 -1.60 31.76 8.97
C ALA A 131 -1.74 31.28 10.43
N PRO A 132 -2.97 31.15 10.96
CA PRO A 132 -3.23 30.50 12.25
C PRO A 132 -2.76 29.03 12.26
N ALA A 133 -2.42 28.50 13.45
CA ALA A 133 -1.72 27.22 13.60
C ALA A 133 -2.31 26.03 12.82
N PRO A 134 -3.64 25.76 12.82
CA PRO A 134 -4.20 24.62 12.07
C PRO A 134 -4.05 24.79 10.54
N ARG A 135 -4.21 26.02 10.05
CA ARG A 135 -4.07 26.33 8.62
C ARG A 135 -2.60 26.31 8.20
N ALA A 136 -1.72 26.89 9.00
CA ALA A 136 -0.28 26.84 8.77
C ALA A 136 0.22 25.37 8.73
N ALA A 137 -0.26 24.53 9.65
CA ALA A 137 0.06 23.10 9.69
C ALA A 137 -0.30 22.38 8.39
N ALA A 138 -1.54 22.56 7.91
CA ALA A 138 -2.01 21.97 6.66
C ALA A 138 -1.18 22.44 5.45
N LEU A 139 -0.88 23.74 5.38
CA LEU A 139 -0.09 24.33 4.29
C LEU A 139 1.36 23.84 4.30
N TRP A 140 2.03 23.81 5.45
CA TRP A 140 3.41 23.30 5.56
C TRP A 140 3.50 21.81 5.28
N ALA A 141 2.51 21.02 5.69
CA ALA A 141 2.45 19.61 5.33
C ALA A 141 2.32 19.40 3.82
N LEU A 142 1.48 20.20 3.16
CA LEU A 142 1.34 20.18 1.70
C LEU A 142 2.63 20.60 0.98
N LEU A 143 3.27 21.68 1.44
CA LEU A 143 4.52 22.19 0.88
C LEU A 143 5.65 21.17 1.03
N ALA A 144 5.81 20.56 2.20
CA ALA A 144 6.83 19.55 2.43
C ALA A 144 6.66 18.28 1.58
N ALA A 145 5.40 17.94 1.23
CA ALA A 145 5.12 16.81 0.35
C ALA A 145 5.47 17.11 -1.12
N LEU A 146 5.30 18.36 -1.57
CA LEU A 146 5.45 18.75 -2.97
C LEU A 146 6.82 19.37 -3.29
N ARG A 147 7.38 20.10 -2.34
CA ARG A 147 8.71 20.73 -2.40
C ARG A 147 9.39 20.52 -1.04
N PRO A 148 9.97 19.34 -0.79
CA PRO A 148 10.68 19.07 0.45
C PRO A 148 11.89 20.01 0.55
N THR A 149 11.74 21.05 1.36
CA THR A 149 12.83 21.92 1.81
C THR A 149 13.05 21.70 3.30
N PRO A 150 14.27 21.92 3.83
CA PRO A 150 14.52 21.76 5.26
C PRO A 150 13.55 22.58 6.15
N GLU A 151 13.14 23.75 5.68
CA GLU A 151 12.15 24.58 6.36
C GLU A 151 10.74 23.97 6.32
N ALA A 152 10.27 23.56 5.14
CA ALA A 152 8.94 22.97 5.00
C ALA A 152 8.83 21.66 5.78
N GLU A 153 9.88 20.82 5.76
CA GLU A 153 9.95 19.59 6.53
C GLU A 153 9.93 19.86 8.03
N ALA A 154 10.73 20.82 8.52
CA ALA A 154 10.72 21.19 9.93
C ALA A 154 9.34 21.72 10.38
N GLN A 155 8.68 22.53 9.56
CA GLN A 155 7.34 23.04 9.87
C GLN A 155 6.26 21.96 9.78
N ARG A 156 6.34 21.05 8.80
CA ARG A 156 5.48 19.86 8.73
C ARG A 156 5.65 18.99 9.97
N ASP A 157 6.87 18.74 10.39
CA ASP A 157 7.15 17.86 11.52
C ASP A 157 6.64 18.48 12.83
N ARG A 158 6.84 19.80 13.01
CA ARG A 158 6.20 20.59 14.08
C ARG A 158 4.68 20.43 14.05
N ALA A 159 4.07 20.67 12.89
CA ALA A 159 2.63 20.58 12.68
C ALA A 159 2.07 19.18 12.95
N ARG A 160 2.70 18.13 12.42
CA ARG A 160 2.31 16.73 12.60
C ARG A 160 2.30 16.33 14.06
N LEU A 161 3.36 16.70 14.79
CA LEU A 161 3.47 16.35 16.19
C LEU A 161 2.46 17.15 17.05
N LEU A 162 2.15 18.40 16.68
CA LEU A 162 1.14 19.22 17.38
C LEU A 162 -0.31 18.84 17.06
N ALA A 163 -0.60 18.35 15.85
CA ALA A 163 -1.94 18.00 15.39
C ALA A 163 -2.64 16.99 16.30
N ARG A 164 -1.86 16.13 16.98
CA ARG A 164 -2.36 15.19 17.97
C ARG A 164 -3.07 15.87 19.15
N TYR A 165 -2.67 17.10 19.50
CA TYR A 165 -3.19 17.85 20.66
C TYR A 165 -4.24 18.88 20.28
N ALA A 166 -4.73 18.86 19.03
CA ALA A 166 -5.76 19.77 18.56
C ALA A 166 -7.04 19.65 19.44
N PRO A 167 -7.64 20.77 19.90
CA PRO A 167 -8.74 20.74 20.85
C PRO A 167 -9.96 19.94 20.40
N GLU A 168 -10.21 19.88 19.08
CA GLU A 168 -11.37 19.24 18.45
C GLU A 168 -11.28 17.71 18.48
N THR A 169 -10.06 17.15 18.48
CA THR A 169 -9.81 15.72 18.31
C THR A 169 -9.17 15.07 19.54
N PHE A 170 -8.55 15.86 20.41
CA PHE A 170 -7.79 15.32 21.54
C PHE A 170 -8.67 15.04 22.78
N ASP A 171 -8.57 13.81 23.28
CA ASP A 171 -9.23 13.35 24.49
C ASP A 171 -8.22 12.73 25.46
N LEU A 172 -8.14 13.28 26.69
CA LEU A 172 -7.27 12.77 27.75
C LEU A 172 -7.58 11.31 28.12
N ARG A 173 -8.81 10.82 27.88
CA ARG A 173 -9.15 9.40 28.08
C ARG A 173 -8.31 8.47 27.20
N GLY A 174 -7.89 8.94 26.02
CA GLY A 174 -6.99 8.21 25.13
C GLY A 174 -5.57 8.02 25.68
N LEU A 175 -5.18 8.81 26.69
CA LEU A 175 -3.86 8.73 27.35
C LEU A 175 -3.88 7.92 28.64
N THR A 176 -4.90 7.08 28.84
CA THR A 176 -4.92 6.12 29.95
C THR A 176 -3.66 5.25 29.86
N GLY A 177 -2.85 5.21 30.92
CA GLY A 177 -1.57 4.47 30.96
C GLY A 177 -0.33 5.28 30.59
N ALA A 178 -0.46 6.53 30.13
CA ALA A 178 0.67 7.42 29.85
C ALA A 178 1.28 7.98 31.15
N THR A 179 2.08 7.16 31.84
CA THR A 179 2.77 7.53 33.08
C THR A 179 4.28 7.71 32.85
N PRO A 180 5.00 8.46 33.71
CA PRO A 180 6.46 8.55 33.63
C PRO A 180 7.14 7.19 33.74
N GLU A 181 6.58 6.28 34.54
CA GLU A 181 7.07 4.90 34.69
C GLU A 181 6.96 4.12 33.38
N ALA A 182 5.79 4.15 32.73
CA ALA A 182 5.58 3.50 31.43
C ALA A 182 6.54 4.05 30.36
N GLY A 183 6.71 5.38 30.32
CA GLY A 183 7.64 6.01 29.39
C GLY A 183 9.10 5.65 29.67
N CYS A 184 9.53 5.56 30.94
CA CYS A 184 10.89 5.10 31.27
C CYS A 184 11.11 3.63 30.88
N HIS A 185 10.15 2.73 31.13
CA HIS A 185 10.25 1.33 30.71
C HIS A 185 10.30 1.19 29.17
N LEU A 186 9.54 2.03 28.45
CA LEU A 186 9.59 2.12 26.99
C LEU A 186 10.98 2.56 26.50
N LEU A 187 11.55 3.64 27.06
CA LEU A 187 12.86 4.15 26.65
C LEU A 187 13.98 3.15 26.91
N ASP A 188 13.94 2.47 28.06
CA ASP A 188 14.87 1.39 28.42
C ASP A 188 14.78 0.19 27.46
N ARG A 189 13.58 -0.13 26.98
CA ARG A 189 13.40 -1.13 25.92
C ARG A 189 14.02 -0.68 24.60
N LEU A 190 13.78 0.55 24.17
CA LEU A 190 14.38 1.07 22.94
C LEU A 190 15.91 1.11 23.02
N ASP A 191 16.48 1.41 24.19
CA ASP A 191 17.92 1.36 24.39
C ASP A 191 18.51 -0.03 24.13
N ARG A 192 17.74 -1.11 24.33
CA ARG A 192 18.18 -2.49 24.06
C ARG A 192 17.85 -2.97 22.65
N GLU A 193 16.62 -2.76 22.23
CA GLU A 193 16.02 -3.46 21.08
C GLU A 193 16.00 -2.64 19.79
N TYR A 194 16.19 -1.32 19.85
CA TYR A 194 16.22 -0.49 18.65
C TYR A 194 17.35 -0.95 17.71
N HIS A 195 17.14 -0.86 16.40
CA HIS A 195 18.05 -1.48 15.41
C HIS A 195 19.51 -1.01 15.55
N ARG A 196 19.72 0.21 16.06
CA ARG A 196 21.03 0.78 16.42
C ARG A 196 20.95 1.45 17.80
N ALA A 197 22.10 1.78 18.40
CA ALA A 197 22.11 2.59 19.62
C ALA A 197 21.54 3.99 19.33
N PRO A 198 20.49 4.45 20.03
CA PRO A 198 19.96 5.80 19.87
C PRO A 198 20.97 6.87 20.28
N ASP A 199 20.97 8.01 19.58
CA ASP A 199 21.63 9.23 20.04
C ASP A 199 20.73 9.90 21.09
N TRP A 200 20.80 9.39 22.32
CA TRP A 200 19.93 9.85 23.41
C TRP A 200 20.00 11.36 23.67
N PRO A 201 21.17 12.03 23.65
CA PRO A 201 21.24 13.49 23.70
C PRO A 201 20.40 14.18 22.63
N ALA A 202 20.49 13.75 21.36
CA ALA A 202 19.70 14.33 20.27
C ALA A 202 18.20 14.02 20.42
N VAL A 203 17.85 12.80 20.83
CA VAL A 203 16.47 12.38 21.10
C VAL A 203 15.84 13.21 22.21
N VAL A 204 16.57 13.46 23.31
CA VAL A 204 16.09 14.31 24.41
C VAL A 204 15.92 15.76 23.95
N ALA A 205 16.86 16.29 23.18
CA ALA A 205 16.75 17.64 22.63
C ALA A 205 15.51 17.79 21.72
N ALA A 206 15.21 16.77 20.91
CA ALA A 206 14.01 16.75 20.08
C ALA A 206 12.71 16.68 20.91
N ALA A 207 12.69 15.87 21.97
CA ALA A 207 11.58 15.80 22.91
C ALA A 207 11.30 17.15 23.60
N GLN A 208 12.36 17.84 24.02
CA GLN A 208 12.27 19.16 24.63
C GLN A 208 11.80 20.23 23.63
N ALA A 209 12.33 20.21 22.40
CA ALA A 209 11.87 21.10 21.34
C ALA A 209 10.37 20.91 21.07
N HIS A 210 9.91 19.67 21.05
CA HIS A 210 8.49 19.36 20.85
C HIS A 210 7.60 19.88 21.98
N LEU A 211 8.01 19.72 23.25
CA LEU A 211 7.32 20.35 24.38
C LEU A 211 7.32 21.88 24.29
N GLY A 212 8.42 22.48 23.82
CA GLY A 212 8.50 23.91 23.54
C GLY A 212 7.47 24.35 22.50
N TRP A 213 7.31 23.58 21.41
CA TRP A 213 6.27 23.85 20.41
C TRP A 213 4.86 23.74 20.99
N LEU A 214 4.61 22.75 21.85
CA LEU A 214 3.31 22.59 22.52
C LEU A 214 3.04 23.74 23.50
N GLN A 215 4.08 24.19 24.21
CA GLN A 215 4.03 25.35 25.10
C GLN A 215 3.72 26.63 24.35
N GLU A 216 4.17 26.79 23.10
CA GLU A 216 3.89 27.94 22.24
C GLU A 216 2.54 27.86 21.51
N ASP A 217 1.89 26.70 21.46
CA ASP A 217 0.67 26.52 20.67
C ASP A 217 -0.56 27.20 21.33
N PRO A 218 -1.20 28.18 20.67
CA PRO A 218 -2.33 28.91 21.26
C PRO A 218 -3.55 28.03 21.58
N SER A 219 -3.77 26.98 20.80
CA SER A 219 -4.92 26.07 20.97
C SER A 219 -4.72 25.18 22.19
N ALA A 220 -3.50 24.68 22.38
CA ALA A 220 -3.09 23.95 23.56
C ALA A 220 -3.18 24.85 24.81
N GLN A 221 -2.67 26.08 24.75
CA GLN A 221 -2.77 27.04 25.87
C GLN A 221 -4.22 27.38 26.23
N ALA A 222 -5.12 27.47 25.25
CA ALA A 222 -6.54 27.72 25.52
C ALA A 222 -7.18 26.60 26.37
N ARG A 223 -6.74 25.35 26.15
CA ARG A 223 -7.21 24.17 26.89
C ARG A 223 -6.46 23.97 28.22
N TRP A 224 -5.17 24.28 28.25
CA TRP A 224 -4.31 24.18 29.42
C TRP A 224 -3.51 25.48 29.61
N PRO A 225 -4.09 26.50 30.26
CA PRO A 225 -3.47 27.82 30.42
C PRO A 225 -2.09 27.79 31.09
N GLY A 226 -1.86 26.80 31.96
CA GLY A 226 -0.59 26.57 32.64
C GLY A 226 0.60 26.25 31.73
N LEU A 227 0.34 25.77 30.50
CA LEU A 227 1.39 25.42 29.51
C LEU A 227 2.34 26.60 29.26
N ALA A 228 1.81 27.83 29.13
CA ALA A 228 2.62 29.02 28.84
C ALA A 228 3.69 29.28 29.92
N SER A 229 3.40 28.92 31.17
CA SER A 229 4.30 29.07 32.33
C SER A 229 5.08 27.81 32.70
N ALA A 230 4.88 26.69 32.00
CA ALA A 230 5.57 25.45 32.31
C ALA A 230 7.09 25.59 32.04
N PRO A 231 7.97 25.19 32.98
CA PRO A 231 9.41 25.37 32.85
C PRO A 231 10.09 24.28 32.00
N PHE A 232 9.50 23.89 30.85
CA PHE A 232 10.06 22.85 29.99
C PHE A 232 11.40 23.25 29.37
N ALA A 233 11.58 24.53 29.03
CA ALA A 233 12.78 25.06 28.40
C ALA A 233 14.02 25.09 29.32
N ASP A 234 13.83 25.04 30.64
CA ASP A 234 14.92 25.14 31.63
C ASP A 234 15.49 23.77 32.05
N MET A 235 14.99 22.68 31.45
CA MET A 235 15.39 21.32 31.82
C MET A 235 16.72 20.94 31.19
N ARG A 236 17.73 20.69 32.04
CA ARG A 236 19.03 20.14 31.63
C ARG A 236 19.20 18.72 32.17
N ALA A 237 18.56 17.76 31.51
CA ALA A 237 18.75 16.35 31.81
C ALA A 237 19.24 15.65 30.54
N GLU A 238 20.43 15.05 30.58
CA GLU A 238 20.98 14.27 29.47
C GLU A 238 20.44 12.83 29.45
N VAL A 239 19.87 12.37 30.57
CA VAL A 239 19.32 11.02 30.72
C VAL A 239 17.83 11.02 30.31
N PRO A 240 17.41 10.22 29.32
CA PRO A 240 16.05 10.23 28.78
C PRO A 240 14.94 10.08 29.82
N CYS A 241 15.03 9.07 30.70
CA CYS A 241 14.02 8.85 31.74
C CYS A 241 13.94 10.01 32.74
N ALA A 242 15.09 10.57 33.16
CA ALA A 242 15.11 11.71 34.06
C ALA A 242 14.52 12.97 33.40
N ALA A 243 14.78 13.18 32.10
CA ALA A 243 14.21 14.27 31.33
C ALA A 243 12.68 14.14 31.20
N LEU A 244 12.18 12.94 30.90
CA LEU A 244 10.74 12.65 30.85
C LEU A 244 10.06 12.87 32.22
N GLN A 245 10.66 12.38 33.30
CA GLN A 245 10.12 12.56 34.66
C GLN A 245 10.10 14.03 35.06
N ALA A 246 11.15 14.79 34.73
CA ALA A 246 11.19 16.23 34.95
C ALA A 246 10.07 16.94 34.17
N ALA A 247 9.87 16.58 32.90
CA ALA A 247 8.78 17.11 32.07
C ALA A 247 7.41 16.88 32.72
N ALA A 248 7.13 15.66 33.16
CA ALA A 248 5.88 15.34 33.85
C ALA A 248 5.69 16.17 35.13
N ALA A 249 6.73 16.29 35.97
CA ALA A 249 6.67 17.07 37.20
C ALA A 249 6.48 18.57 36.96
N ALA A 250 7.10 19.12 35.92
CA ALA A 250 6.91 20.53 35.55
C ALA A 250 5.51 20.81 35.00
N ALA A 251 4.94 19.86 34.26
CA ALA A 251 3.55 19.95 33.82
C ALA A 251 2.61 20.00 35.03
N GLU A 252 2.78 19.09 36.00
CA GLU A 252 1.98 19.09 37.23
C GLU A 252 2.13 20.39 38.03
N ALA A 253 3.36 20.89 38.18
CA ALA A 253 3.64 22.16 38.86
C ALA A 253 2.98 23.36 38.17
N ALA A 254 2.73 23.27 36.86
CA ALA A 254 2.02 24.25 36.06
C ALA A 254 0.52 23.94 35.90
N GLU A 255 -0.05 22.99 36.66
CA GLU A 255 -1.45 22.57 36.55
C GLU A 255 -1.84 22.02 35.16
N VAL A 256 -0.86 21.47 34.44
CA VAL A 256 -1.02 20.76 33.16
C VAL A 256 -1.04 19.24 33.43
N PRO A 257 -1.93 18.45 32.79
CA PRO A 257 -1.97 17.01 33.00
C PRO A 257 -0.63 16.32 32.68
N ALA A 258 -0.04 15.61 33.65
CA ALA A 258 1.18 14.83 33.42
C ALA A 258 1.10 13.86 32.22
N PRO A 259 -0.01 13.13 31.97
CA PRO A 259 -0.13 12.25 30.80
C PRO A 259 0.07 12.98 29.48
N LEU A 260 -0.37 14.24 29.37
CA LEU A 260 -0.17 15.07 28.18
C LEU A 260 1.33 15.34 27.96
N ALA A 261 2.05 15.74 29.01
CA ALA A 261 3.47 16.01 28.92
C ALA A 261 4.29 14.75 28.63
N VAL A 262 3.89 13.60 29.18
CA VAL A 262 4.52 12.30 28.90
C VAL A 262 4.33 11.92 27.43
N ASP A 263 3.10 11.99 26.92
CA ASP A 263 2.82 11.67 25.52
C ASP A 263 3.52 12.61 24.54
N ALA A 264 3.50 13.93 24.82
CA ALA A 264 4.19 14.93 24.01
C ALA A 264 5.69 14.72 24.00
N TRP A 265 6.30 14.54 25.17
CA TRP A 265 7.73 14.26 25.26
C TRP A 265 8.10 13.01 24.45
N LEU A 266 7.34 11.91 24.60
CA LEU A 266 7.57 10.68 23.85
C LEU A 266 7.34 10.86 22.35
N ALA A 267 6.31 11.59 21.91
CA ALA A 267 6.08 11.85 20.49
C ALA A 267 7.27 12.57 19.84
N GLY A 268 7.82 13.60 20.50
CA GLY A 268 9.02 14.30 20.03
C GLY A 268 10.28 13.41 20.05
N ALA A 269 10.47 12.64 21.13
CA ALA A 269 11.60 11.73 21.26
C ALA A 269 11.59 10.65 20.16
N LEU A 270 10.46 9.97 20.00
CA LEU A 270 10.30 8.85 19.08
C LEU A 270 10.28 9.30 17.62
N GLY A 271 9.66 10.44 17.31
CA GLY A 271 9.67 11.01 15.96
C GLY A 271 11.08 11.40 15.46
N HIS A 272 12.01 11.70 16.38
CA HIS A 272 13.41 11.92 16.02
C HIS A 272 14.16 10.63 15.65
N LEU A 273 13.72 9.49 16.19
CA LEU A 273 14.33 8.20 15.87
C LEU A 273 14.05 7.85 14.41
N ASP A 274 12.78 7.89 14.02
CA ASP A 274 12.27 7.71 12.66
C ASP A 274 10.74 8.00 12.58
N PRO A 275 10.14 8.11 11.38
CA PRO A 275 8.70 8.36 11.25
C PRO A 275 7.77 7.18 11.55
N TRP A 276 8.30 5.97 11.86
CA TRP A 276 7.55 4.73 12.09
C TRP A 276 7.50 4.32 13.57
N THR A 277 8.31 4.95 14.41
CA THR A 277 8.43 4.64 15.84
C THR A 277 7.42 5.46 16.63
N ARG A 278 6.51 4.78 17.34
CA ARG A 278 5.47 5.42 18.16
C ARG A 278 5.09 4.59 19.37
N VAL A 279 4.60 5.27 20.39
CA VAL A 279 3.85 4.65 21.48
C VAL A 279 2.40 4.39 21.04
N VAL A 280 1.83 3.32 21.57
CA VAL A 280 0.44 2.90 21.39
C VAL A 280 -0.14 2.70 22.79
N TRP A 281 -1.06 3.57 23.18
CA TRP A 281 -1.66 3.53 24.52
C TRP A 281 -2.77 2.48 24.60
N PRO A 282 -3.12 1.97 25.81
CA PRO A 282 -4.17 0.97 26.03
C PRO A 282 -5.44 1.09 25.18
N ALA A 283 -5.93 2.32 24.98
CA ALA A 283 -7.14 2.59 24.18
C ALA A 283 -6.98 2.24 22.69
N GLU A 284 -5.75 2.22 22.16
CA GLU A 284 -5.43 2.00 20.75
C GLU A 284 -4.99 0.55 20.45
N ILE A 285 -4.57 -0.23 21.47
CA ILE A 285 -3.94 -1.56 21.29
C ILE A 285 -4.85 -2.52 20.53
N ALA A 286 -6.13 -2.63 20.91
CA ALA A 286 -7.05 -3.58 20.30
C ALA A 286 -7.28 -3.31 18.79
N SER A 287 -7.52 -2.05 18.42
CA SER A 287 -7.66 -1.66 17.01
C SER A 287 -6.37 -1.87 16.22
N TRP A 288 -5.23 -1.65 16.88
CA TRP A 288 -3.93 -1.80 16.25
C TRP A 288 -3.63 -3.27 15.91
N THR A 289 -3.84 -4.18 16.87
CA THR A 289 -3.63 -5.62 16.67
C THR A 289 -4.50 -6.18 15.55
N ALA A 290 -5.81 -5.86 15.56
CA ALA A 290 -6.74 -6.35 14.54
C ALA A 290 -6.34 -5.95 13.11
N HIS A 291 -5.80 -4.75 12.92
CA HIS A 291 -5.32 -4.30 11.62
C HIS A 291 -4.12 -5.11 11.11
N HIS A 292 -3.22 -5.53 11.98
CA HIS A 292 -1.99 -6.25 11.60
C HIS A 292 -2.25 -7.74 11.32
N GLU A 293 -3.22 -8.35 11.98
CA GLU A 293 -3.57 -9.76 11.77
C GLU A 293 -4.39 -9.99 10.47
N GLY A 294 -4.95 -8.93 9.87
CA GLY A 294 -5.83 -9.05 8.71
C GLY A 294 -7.18 -9.70 9.03
N VAL A 295 -7.48 -9.90 10.32
CA VAL A 295 -8.73 -10.46 10.81
C VAL A 295 -9.54 -9.35 11.46
N ARG A 296 -10.69 -9.06 10.88
CA ARG A 296 -11.69 -8.18 11.49
C ARG A 296 -12.80 -9.02 12.09
N VAL A 297 -13.37 -8.58 13.21
CA VAL A 297 -14.59 -9.19 13.75
C VAL A 297 -15.78 -8.33 13.38
N GLY A 298 -16.78 -8.94 12.74
CA GLY A 298 -17.98 -8.23 12.33
C GLY A 298 -18.92 -9.08 11.48
N PRO A 299 -19.92 -8.46 10.86
CA PRO A 299 -20.85 -9.15 9.99
C PRO A 299 -20.25 -9.51 8.61
N GLY A 300 -19.16 -8.89 8.16
CA GLY A 300 -18.59 -9.18 6.82
C GLY A 300 -19.38 -8.57 5.67
N LEU A 301 -19.92 -7.37 5.89
CA LEU A 301 -20.63 -6.58 4.88
C LEU A 301 -20.15 -5.13 4.93
N SER A 302 -20.22 -4.46 3.79
CA SER A 302 -20.04 -3.02 3.67
C SER A 302 -21.37 -2.36 3.32
N LEU A 303 -21.54 -1.13 3.83
CA LEU A 303 -22.71 -0.31 3.57
C LEU A 303 -22.28 0.95 2.81
N SER A 304 -23.15 1.45 1.94
CA SER A 304 -23.04 2.80 1.41
C SER A 304 -24.42 3.45 1.37
N GLN A 305 -24.42 4.72 0.98
CA GLN A 305 -25.59 5.57 1.01
C GLN A 305 -25.75 6.25 -0.34
N ASP A 306 -26.98 6.32 -0.84
CA ASP A 306 -27.31 7.00 -2.09
C ASP A 306 -27.59 8.50 -1.86
N GLU A 307 -27.85 9.24 -2.95
CA GLU A 307 -28.15 10.68 -2.87
C GLU A 307 -29.43 10.99 -2.08
N ALA A 308 -30.36 10.05 -1.97
CA ALA A 308 -31.58 10.19 -1.18
C ALA A 308 -31.35 9.92 0.33
N GLY A 309 -30.16 9.47 0.69
CA GLY A 309 -29.78 9.10 2.04
C GLY A 309 -30.19 7.69 2.42
N ASP A 310 -30.66 6.87 1.49
CA ASP A 310 -31.00 5.47 1.76
C ASP A 310 -29.70 4.64 1.85
N VAL A 311 -29.64 3.75 2.85
CA VAL A 311 -28.46 2.92 3.11
C VAL A 311 -28.66 1.55 2.49
N TYR A 312 -27.65 1.05 1.78
CA TYR A 312 -27.70 -0.25 1.10
C TYR A 312 -26.44 -1.06 1.34
N VAL A 313 -26.57 -2.39 1.19
CA VAL A 313 -25.44 -3.32 1.19
C VAL A 313 -24.65 -3.10 -0.10
N SER A 314 -23.41 -2.65 0.03
CA SER A 314 -22.55 -2.27 -1.10
C SER A 314 -21.52 -3.34 -1.47
N ALA A 315 -21.12 -4.16 -0.50
CA ALA A 315 -20.27 -5.31 -0.70
C ALA A 315 -20.51 -6.37 0.39
N LEU A 316 -20.16 -7.61 0.07
CA LEU A 316 -20.13 -8.74 1.01
C LEU A 316 -18.77 -9.42 0.91
N ASP A 317 -18.20 -9.75 2.05
CA ASP A 317 -16.93 -10.49 2.12
C ASP A 317 -17.21 -11.99 1.96
N LEU A 318 -16.60 -12.67 0.98
CA LEU A 318 -16.81 -14.11 0.71
C LEU A 318 -16.56 -15.00 1.94
N SER A 319 -15.58 -14.62 2.76
CA SER A 319 -15.20 -15.31 4.00
C SER A 319 -16.07 -14.91 5.20
N GLY A 320 -16.91 -13.89 5.06
CA GLY A 320 -17.60 -13.23 6.16
C GLY A 320 -18.98 -13.85 6.49
N PRO A 321 -19.48 -13.67 7.73
CA PRO A 321 -20.77 -14.24 8.14
C PRO A 321 -21.98 -13.80 7.29
N ALA A 322 -21.99 -12.56 6.80
CA ALA A 322 -23.10 -12.03 6.01
C ALA A 322 -23.22 -12.70 4.65
N TRP A 323 -22.14 -13.25 4.10
CA TRP A 323 -22.16 -13.99 2.83
C TRP A 323 -23.18 -15.12 2.85
N ALA A 324 -23.17 -15.92 3.92
CA ALA A 324 -24.06 -17.07 4.07
C ALA A 324 -25.44 -16.71 4.67
N SER A 325 -25.70 -15.44 4.98
CA SER A 325 -26.91 -15.01 5.69
C SER A 325 -28.14 -14.83 4.80
N GLY A 326 -27.95 -14.83 3.48
CA GLY A 326 -28.97 -14.46 2.51
C GLY A 326 -29.07 -12.95 2.25
N ALA A 327 -28.19 -12.12 2.83
CA ALA A 327 -28.02 -10.72 2.44
C ALA A 327 -27.41 -10.61 1.03
N HIS A 328 -27.89 -9.68 0.22
CA HIS A 328 -27.41 -9.42 -1.13
C HIS A 328 -26.90 -7.99 -1.25
N VAL A 329 -25.84 -7.78 -2.04
CA VAL A 329 -25.48 -6.46 -2.57
C VAL A 329 -26.70 -5.84 -3.28
N GLY A 330 -26.98 -4.58 -2.97
CA GLY A 330 -28.17 -3.85 -3.43
C GLY A 330 -29.38 -3.94 -2.50
N ASP A 331 -29.34 -4.76 -1.44
CA ASP A 331 -30.39 -4.75 -0.42
C ASP A 331 -30.38 -3.40 0.33
N ARG A 332 -31.53 -2.72 0.38
CA ARG A 332 -31.68 -1.51 1.20
C ARG A 332 -31.84 -1.91 2.66
N VAL A 333 -31.10 -1.29 3.56
CA VAL A 333 -31.22 -1.50 5.01
C VAL A 333 -32.25 -0.53 5.56
N ASP A 334 -33.36 -1.05 6.07
CA ASP A 334 -34.44 -0.25 6.66
C ASP A 334 -34.27 -0.12 8.19
N ALA A 335 -33.76 -1.16 8.85
CA ALA A 335 -33.47 -1.16 10.30
C ALA A 335 -32.38 -2.18 10.67
N MET A 336 -31.74 -1.96 11.80
CA MET A 336 -30.70 -2.82 12.39
C MET A 336 -31.02 -3.07 13.87
N GLU A 337 -30.78 -4.27 14.38
CA GLU A 337 -31.04 -4.61 15.78
C GLU A 337 -29.90 -5.45 16.35
N ASP A 338 -29.34 -5.00 17.47
CA ASP A 338 -28.30 -5.68 18.25
C ASP A 338 -28.69 -5.74 19.75
N HIS A 339 -27.75 -6.11 20.63
CA HIS A 339 -28.01 -6.17 22.08
C HIS A 339 -28.33 -4.81 22.73
N ARG A 340 -28.02 -3.69 22.06
CA ARG A 340 -28.31 -2.33 22.52
C ARG A 340 -29.71 -1.88 22.11
N GLY A 341 -30.33 -2.57 21.17
CA GLY A 341 -31.72 -2.39 20.75
C GLY A 341 -31.88 -2.24 19.24
N ARG A 342 -33.12 -1.96 18.83
CA ARG A 342 -33.47 -1.75 17.42
C ARG A 342 -33.30 -0.28 17.02
N PHE A 343 -32.63 -0.08 15.91
CA PHE A 343 -32.37 1.19 15.26
C PHE A 343 -33.04 1.24 13.88
N VAL A 344 -33.92 2.21 13.65
CA VAL A 344 -34.65 2.38 12.38
C VAL A 344 -33.99 3.51 11.57
N LEU A 345 -33.49 3.19 10.39
CA LEU A 345 -32.71 4.13 9.57
C LEU A 345 -33.57 5.29 9.06
N ALA A 346 -34.83 5.02 8.71
CA ALA A 346 -35.78 6.05 8.27
C ALA A 346 -36.07 7.11 9.36
N GLU A 347 -35.86 6.79 10.64
CA GLU A 347 -36.04 7.72 11.77
C GLU A 347 -34.77 8.56 12.04
N THR A 348 -33.67 8.25 11.38
CA THR A 348 -32.39 8.96 11.51
C THR A 348 -32.24 9.99 10.38
N PRO A 349 -31.73 11.21 10.66
CA PRO A 349 -31.46 12.20 9.63
C PRO A 349 -30.58 11.61 8.52
N ALA A 350 -30.95 11.86 7.26
CA ALA A 350 -30.33 11.27 6.08
C ALA A 350 -28.81 11.35 6.13
N GLU A 351 -28.27 12.52 6.48
CA GLU A 351 -26.85 12.83 6.60
C GLU A 351 -26.09 11.99 7.65
N THR A 352 -26.78 11.35 8.59
CA THR A 352 -26.16 10.55 9.68
C THR A 352 -26.49 9.07 9.62
N ARG A 353 -27.39 8.64 8.71
CA ARG A 353 -27.85 7.24 8.62
C ARG A 353 -26.71 6.27 8.38
N LEU A 354 -25.83 6.54 7.41
CA LEU A 354 -24.70 5.66 7.12
C LEU A 354 -23.76 5.54 8.33
N ALA A 355 -23.42 6.66 8.96
CA ALA A 355 -22.55 6.66 10.13
C ALA A 355 -23.13 5.85 11.30
N ALA A 356 -24.44 6.00 11.55
CA ALA A 356 -25.14 5.23 12.57
C ALA A 356 -25.20 3.73 12.24
N ALA A 357 -25.44 3.38 10.98
CA ALA A 357 -25.44 2.00 10.51
C ALA A 357 -24.05 1.35 10.67
N VAL A 358 -23.02 2.02 10.15
CA VAL A 358 -21.61 1.56 10.22
C VAL A 358 -21.15 1.45 11.67
N GLY A 359 -21.51 2.40 12.54
CA GLY A 359 -21.17 2.34 13.97
C GLY A 359 -21.75 1.15 14.72
N SER A 360 -22.76 0.48 14.16
CA SER A 360 -23.40 -0.72 14.72
C SER A 360 -22.80 -2.02 14.17
N LEU A 361 -21.94 -1.97 13.15
CA LEU A 361 -21.30 -3.18 12.59
C LEU A 361 -20.23 -3.77 13.51
N PRO A 362 -19.30 -2.98 14.10
CA PRO A 362 -18.28 -3.50 15.00
C PRO A 362 -18.89 -3.87 16.36
N GLU A 363 -18.69 -5.11 16.77
CA GLU A 363 -19.08 -5.59 18.09
C GLU A 363 -18.26 -6.82 18.48
N ALA A 364 -18.45 -7.33 19.70
CA ALA A 364 -17.81 -8.56 20.13
C ALA A 364 -18.19 -9.74 19.21
N PRO A 365 -17.29 -10.72 19.02
CA PRO A 365 -17.63 -11.94 18.29
C PRO A 365 -18.81 -12.67 18.94
N ASP A 366 -19.49 -13.51 18.17
CA ASP A 366 -20.65 -14.32 18.57
C ASP A 366 -21.89 -13.52 18.98
N THR A 367 -21.93 -12.23 18.66
CA THR A 367 -23.10 -11.37 18.89
C THR A 367 -24.00 -11.31 17.65
N PRO A 368 -25.34 -11.41 17.80
CA PRO A 368 -26.25 -11.33 16.66
C PRO A 368 -26.49 -9.88 16.23
N LEU A 369 -26.57 -9.68 14.91
CA LEU A 369 -27.04 -8.47 14.25
C LEU A 369 -28.21 -8.84 13.34
N THR A 370 -29.40 -8.32 13.62
CA THR A 370 -30.58 -8.53 12.77
C THR A 370 -30.77 -7.33 11.86
N LEU A 371 -30.82 -7.57 10.55
CA LEU A 371 -31.04 -6.56 9.52
C LEU A 371 -32.45 -6.72 8.97
N SER A 372 -33.22 -5.63 9.00
CA SER A 372 -34.45 -5.50 8.22
C SER A 372 -34.08 -4.91 6.87
N LEU A 373 -34.22 -5.70 5.82
CA LEU A 373 -33.81 -5.35 4.46
C LEU A 373 -35.01 -5.20 3.54
N ASN A 374 -34.85 -4.42 2.47
CA ASN A 374 -35.79 -4.35 1.36
C ASN A 374 -35.03 -4.62 0.06
N ARG A 375 -35.30 -5.78 -0.54
CA ARG A 375 -34.61 -6.24 -1.74
C ARG A 375 -35.33 -5.74 -2.99
N PRO A 376 -34.63 -5.04 -3.91
CA PRO A 376 -35.19 -4.62 -5.19
C PRO A 376 -35.88 -5.79 -5.92
N GLY A 377 -37.14 -5.61 -6.31
CA GLY A 377 -37.93 -6.61 -7.03
C GLY A 377 -38.47 -7.78 -6.19
N VAL A 378 -38.05 -7.94 -4.93
CA VAL A 378 -38.53 -9.01 -4.03
C VAL A 378 -39.37 -8.46 -2.88
N GLY A 379 -38.92 -7.37 -2.24
CA GLY A 379 -39.59 -6.73 -1.11
C GLY A 379 -38.92 -6.97 0.25
N PRO A 380 -39.63 -6.77 1.36
CA PRO A 380 -39.02 -6.79 2.69
C PRO A 380 -38.62 -8.19 3.14
N LEU A 381 -37.44 -8.31 3.75
CA LEU A 381 -36.94 -9.52 4.38
C LEU A 381 -36.18 -9.19 5.68
N THR A 382 -35.94 -10.21 6.48
CA THR A 382 -35.13 -10.09 7.71
C THR A 382 -34.06 -11.16 7.68
N VAL A 383 -32.82 -10.74 7.90
CA VAL A 383 -31.66 -11.64 8.03
C VAL A 383 -31.00 -11.41 9.38
N THR A 384 -30.57 -12.49 10.04
CA THR A 384 -29.80 -12.40 11.27
C THR A 384 -28.41 -12.93 10.99
N VAL A 385 -27.40 -12.10 11.26
CA VAL A 385 -25.99 -12.39 11.07
C VAL A 385 -25.33 -12.50 12.43
N THR A 386 -24.66 -13.62 12.71
CA THR A 386 -23.81 -13.73 13.90
C THR A 386 -22.43 -13.19 13.55
N ARG A 387 -21.97 -12.15 14.27
CA ARG A 387 -20.66 -11.54 14.02
C ARG A 387 -19.55 -12.55 14.29
N GLY A 388 -18.58 -12.57 13.39
CA GLY A 388 -17.50 -13.54 13.40
C GLY A 388 -16.26 -12.99 12.70
N PRO A 389 -15.22 -13.83 12.54
CA PRO A 389 -14.02 -13.44 11.82
C PRO A 389 -14.35 -13.17 10.35
N VAL A 390 -13.76 -12.12 9.81
CA VAL A 390 -13.78 -11.72 8.41
C VAL A 390 -12.33 -11.58 7.99
N THR A 391 -11.89 -12.48 7.11
CA THR A 391 -10.53 -12.50 6.59
C THR A 391 -10.50 -11.76 5.26
N GLU A 392 -9.60 -10.79 5.16
CA GLU A 392 -9.33 -10.09 3.90
C GLU A 392 -8.64 -11.03 2.89
N GLU A 393 -9.14 -11.09 1.67
CA GLU A 393 -8.43 -11.78 0.58
C GLU A 393 -7.21 -10.95 0.17
N THR A 394 -6.03 -11.51 0.40
CA THR A 394 -4.76 -10.80 0.16
C THR A 394 -4.15 -11.09 -1.20
N VAL A 395 -4.64 -12.11 -1.91
CA VAL A 395 -4.13 -12.55 -3.20
C VAL A 395 -5.28 -12.65 -4.21
N TRP A 396 -5.11 -12.01 -5.37
CA TRP A 396 -6.10 -11.95 -6.44
C TRP A 396 -5.54 -12.55 -7.72
N GLY A 397 -6.41 -13.22 -8.48
CA GLY A 397 -6.15 -13.56 -9.89
C GLY A 397 -6.38 -12.39 -10.84
N LEU A 398 -6.39 -12.68 -12.13
CA LEU A 398 -6.64 -11.72 -13.20
C LEU A 398 -8.09 -11.23 -13.18
N ALA A 399 -9.06 -12.14 -13.05
CA ALA A 399 -10.48 -11.80 -13.02
C ALA A 399 -11.26 -12.87 -12.26
N ARG A 400 -12.47 -12.55 -11.81
CA ARG A 400 -13.38 -13.56 -11.27
C ARG A 400 -14.24 -14.18 -12.36
N GLY A 401 -14.37 -15.51 -12.29
CA GLY A 401 -15.31 -16.29 -13.07
C GLY A 401 -16.74 -16.21 -12.52
N PRO A 402 -17.71 -16.82 -13.23
CA PRO A 402 -19.12 -16.81 -12.84
C PRO A 402 -19.43 -17.44 -11.47
N ASP A 403 -18.54 -18.30 -10.97
CA ASP A 403 -18.60 -18.95 -9.65
C ASP A 403 -17.85 -18.18 -8.56
N ASN A 404 -17.41 -16.95 -8.86
CA ASN A 404 -16.51 -16.13 -8.07
C ASN A 404 -15.09 -16.69 -7.91
N ALA A 405 -14.72 -17.82 -8.54
CA ALA A 405 -13.35 -18.30 -8.49
C ALA A 405 -12.43 -17.35 -9.29
N TRP A 406 -11.15 -17.30 -8.90
CA TRP A 406 -10.17 -16.51 -9.62
C TRP A 406 -9.74 -17.23 -10.90
N ASP A 407 -9.96 -16.60 -12.05
CA ASP A 407 -9.21 -16.85 -13.26
C ASP A 407 -7.91 -16.06 -13.18
N VAL A 408 -6.85 -16.73 -13.55
CA VAL A 408 -5.48 -16.38 -13.25
C VAL A 408 -4.60 -16.43 -14.50
N TRP A 409 -5.11 -16.96 -15.61
CA TRP A 409 -4.36 -17.05 -16.85
C TRP A 409 -4.37 -15.71 -17.60
N LEU A 410 -3.19 -15.16 -17.84
CA LEU A 410 -3.01 -14.01 -18.72
C LEU A 410 -3.00 -14.44 -20.19
N ASP A 411 -2.25 -15.52 -20.47
CA ASP A 411 -2.26 -16.21 -21.75
C ASP A 411 -2.09 -17.72 -21.48
N PRO A 412 -3.18 -18.51 -21.47
CA PRO A 412 -3.12 -19.94 -21.20
C PRO A 412 -2.35 -20.72 -22.28
N ASP A 413 -2.37 -20.26 -23.55
CA ASP A 413 -1.67 -20.94 -24.66
C ASP A 413 -0.15 -20.80 -24.53
N ALA A 414 0.31 -19.64 -24.04
CA ALA A 414 1.72 -19.40 -23.75
C ALA A 414 2.15 -19.83 -22.33
N GLY A 415 1.20 -20.27 -21.49
CA GLY A 415 1.42 -20.65 -20.10
C GLY A 415 1.80 -19.46 -19.21
N LEU A 416 1.19 -18.30 -19.43
CA LEU A 416 1.44 -17.08 -18.67
C LEU A 416 0.32 -16.82 -17.67
N ALA A 417 0.67 -16.69 -16.40
CA ALA A 417 -0.24 -16.42 -15.30
C ALA A 417 -0.09 -14.99 -14.78
N TYR A 418 -1.12 -14.51 -14.10
CA TYR A 418 -1.15 -13.25 -13.36
C TYR A 418 -1.63 -13.51 -11.93
N VAL A 419 -0.89 -12.99 -10.96
CA VAL A 419 -1.25 -13.01 -9.55
C VAL A 419 -0.94 -11.64 -8.96
N ARG A 420 -1.87 -11.08 -8.19
CA ARG A 420 -1.70 -9.83 -7.47
C ARG A 420 -1.69 -10.09 -5.97
N VAL A 421 -0.72 -9.52 -5.26
CA VAL A 421 -0.66 -9.57 -3.79
C VAL A 421 -0.88 -8.15 -3.27
N LEU A 422 -1.98 -7.94 -2.54
CA LEU A 422 -2.40 -6.62 -2.03
C LEU A 422 -1.68 -6.19 -0.76
N GLY A 423 -1.24 -7.18 0.03
CA GLY A 423 -0.55 -6.97 1.30
C GLY A 423 -0.16 -8.32 1.88
N PHE A 424 0.80 -8.33 2.80
CA PHE A 424 1.23 -9.56 3.45
C PHE A 424 0.59 -9.69 4.83
N ARG A 425 -0.16 -10.76 5.03
CA ARG A 425 -0.79 -11.16 6.28
C ARG A 425 -0.39 -12.62 6.55
N PRO A 426 -0.59 -13.12 7.78
CA PRO A 426 -0.27 -14.51 8.09
C PRO A 426 -0.81 -15.56 7.08
N PRO A 427 -2.03 -15.46 6.51
CA PRO A 427 -2.52 -16.45 5.53
C PRO A 427 -2.05 -16.22 4.08
N THR A 428 -1.36 -15.12 3.76
CA THR A 428 -1.11 -14.71 2.37
C THR A 428 -0.33 -15.74 1.55
N GLU A 429 0.64 -16.42 2.16
CA GLU A 429 1.39 -17.48 1.47
C GLU A 429 0.50 -18.68 1.14
N ALA A 430 -0.32 -19.13 2.08
CA ALA A 430 -1.27 -20.21 1.85
C ALA A 430 -2.32 -19.83 0.79
N ASP A 431 -2.81 -18.58 0.80
CA ASP A 431 -3.73 -18.07 -0.22
C ASP A 431 -3.06 -18.02 -1.61
N PHE A 432 -1.79 -17.63 -1.65
CA PHE A 432 -0.98 -17.66 -2.88
C PHE A 432 -0.86 -19.09 -3.39
N ASP A 433 -0.47 -20.04 -2.53
CA ASP A 433 -0.36 -21.46 -2.88
C ASP A 433 -1.68 -22.09 -3.33
N ALA A 434 -2.79 -21.72 -2.70
CA ALA A 434 -4.13 -22.20 -3.07
C ALA A 434 -4.58 -21.67 -4.45
N LEU A 435 -4.18 -20.45 -4.81
CA LEU A 435 -4.35 -19.93 -6.17
C LEU A 435 -3.38 -20.58 -7.15
N LEU A 436 -2.25 -21.09 -6.66
CA LEU A 436 -1.13 -21.57 -7.45
C LEU A 436 -1.28 -23.00 -8.03
N GLU A 437 -2.47 -23.62 -8.05
CA GLU A 437 -2.70 -24.89 -8.78
C GLU A 437 -2.43 -24.81 -10.32
N PHE A 438 -1.73 -23.79 -10.81
CA PHE A 438 -1.15 -23.71 -12.16
C PHE A 438 -0.01 -24.72 -12.39
N SER A 439 -0.25 -26.00 -12.19
CA SER A 439 0.65 -27.03 -12.72
C SER A 439 0.76 -26.83 -14.25
N GLY A 440 1.77 -26.07 -14.71
CA GLY A 440 1.93 -25.66 -16.11
C GLY A 440 2.22 -24.18 -16.39
N ALA A 441 2.19 -23.27 -15.41
CA ALA A 441 2.63 -21.89 -15.67
C ALA A 441 4.13 -21.86 -15.98
N ARG A 442 4.49 -21.35 -17.15
CA ARG A 442 5.89 -21.12 -17.56
C ARG A 442 6.38 -19.75 -17.13
N GLY A 443 5.44 -18.81 -16.98
CA GLY A 443 5.74 -17.47 -16.52
C GLY A 443 4.63 -16.86 -15.68
N VAL A 444 4.99 -16.00 -14.74
CA VAL A 444 4.06 -15.31 -13.82
C VAL A 444 4.32 -13.81 -13.85
N VAL A 445 3.26 -13.03 -14.02
CA VAL A 445 3.22 -11.62 -13.65
C VAL A 445 2.77 -11.52 -12.19
N LEU A 446 3.67 -11.05 -11.33
CA LEU A 446 3.40 -10.80 -9.91
C LEU A 446 3.14 -9.30 -9.70
N ASP A 447 1.90 -8.92 -9.44
CA ASP A 447 1.50 -7.53 -9.25
C ASP A 447 1.55 -7.11 -7.78
N LEU A 448 2.49 -6.22 -7.44
CA LEU A 448 2.68 -5.64 -6.10
C LEU A 448 2.35 -4.15 -6.05
N ARG A 449 1.67 -3.61 -7.08
CA ARG A 449 1.25 -2.20 -7.11
C ARG A 449 0.24 -1.91 -6.00
N GLY A 450 0.46 -0.85 -5.24
CA GLY A 450 -0.33 -0.51 -4.05
C GLY A 450 -0.05 -1.35 -2.81
N ASN A 451 0.92 -2.28 -2.85
CA ASN A 451 1.22 -3.16 -1.71
C ASN A 451 2.23 -2.52 -0.76
N GLY A 452 1.75 -1.97 0.36
CA GLY A 452 2.58 -1.34 1.39
C GLY A 452 3.44 -2.29 2.25
N GLY A 453 3.40 -3.59 1.97
CA GLY A 453 4.12 -4.63 2.71
C GLY A 453 3.24 -5.38 3.72
N GLY A 454 3.86 -5.79 4.84
CA GLY A 454 3.22 -6.61 5.87
C GLY A 454 4.17 -7.65 6.43
N ASP A 455 3.67 -8.87 6.68
CA ASP A 455 4.48 -9.98 7.17
C ASP A 455 5.59 -10.35 6.16
N ILE A 456 6.84 -10.19 6.60
CA ILE A 456 8.02 -10.50 5.80
C ILE A 456 8.18 -12.00 5.54
N ASN A 457 7.69 -12.85 6.44
CA ASN A 457 7.78 -14.31 6.27
C ASN A 457 6.95 -14.74 5.06
N ALA A 458 5.74 -14.22 4.92
CA ALA A 458 4.90 -14.47 3.75
C ALA A 458 5.58 -13.98 2.45
N ALA A 459 6.23 -12.81 2.47
CA ALA A 459 6.96 -12.30 1.31
C ALA A 459 8.16 -13.20 0.92
N VAL A 460 8.95 -13.64 1.91
CA VAL A 460 10.09 -14.54 1.67
C VAL A 460 9.62 -15.92 1.18
N GLN A 461 8.56 -16.47 1.75
CA GLN A 461 8.02 -17.76 1.31
C GLN A 461 7.40 -17.68 -0.09
N ILE A 462 6.80 -16.56 -0.48
CA ILE A 462 6.39 -16.35 -1.87
C ILE A 462 7.61 -16.28 -2.81
N ALA A 463 8.71 -15.63 -2.40
CA ALA A 463 9.94 -15.60 -3.19
C ALA A 463 10.54 -17.00 -3.39
N ASP A 464 10.47 -17.83 -2.34
CA ASP A 464 10.92 -19.22 -2.32
C ASP A 464 10.30 -20.06 -3.43
N ARG A 465 9.02 -19.82 -3.80
CA ARG A 465 8.35 -20.57 -4.88
C ARG A 465 9.06 -20.47 -6.24
N PHE A 466 9.82 -19.39 -6.46
CA PHE A 466 10.48 -19.11 -7.74
C PHE A 466 11.98 -19.43 -7.74
N VAL A 467 12.59 -19.62 -6.57
CA VAL A 467 14.05 -19.67 -6.40
C VAL A 467 14.45 -21.04 -5.86
N ALA A 468 15.41 -21.69 -6.53
CA ALA A 468 15.85 -23.04 -6.15
C ALA A 468 16.70 -23.07 -4.87
N GLU A 469 17.59 -22.09 -4.70
CA GLU A 469 18.54 -22.07 -3.59
C GLU A 469 19.07 -20.65 -3.29
N GLY A 470 19.55 -20.47 -2.05
CA GLY A 470 20.24 -19.27 -1.61
C GLY A 470 19.41 -18.35 -0.71
N VAL A 471 20.03 -17.26 -0.26
CA VAL A 471 19.41 -16.28 0.65
C VAL A 471 18.42 -15.41 -0.11
N LEU A 472 17.21 -15.26 0.42
CA LEU A 472 16.11 -14.46 -0.13
C LEU A 472 15.99 -13.08 0.54
N ALA A 473 16.36 -12.97 1.82
CA ALA A 473 16.39 -11.71 2.56
C ALA A 473 17.41 -11.78 3.70
N GLU A 474 17.90 -10.64 4.16
CA GLU A 474 18.76 -10.57 5.34
C GLU A 474 18.27 -9.51 6.33
N THR A 475 18.64 -9.68 7.60
CA THR A 475 18.35 -8.75 8.69
C THR A 475 19.61 -8.25 9.36
N SER A 476 19.63 -6.97 9.66
CA SER A 476 20.57 -6.40 10.62
C SER A 476 19.82 -5.67 11.74
N GLY A 477 20.31 -5.86 12.96
CA GLY A 477 19.78 -5.22 14.16
C GLY A 477 20.43 -5.79 15.41
N ARG A 478 20.21 -5.13 16.54
CA ARG A 478 20.81 -5.53 17.82
C ARG A 478 20.17 -6.77 18.43
N VAL A 479 18.89 -7.00 18.12
CA VAL A 479 18.12 -8.16 18.55
C VAL A 479 17.52 -8.80 17.32
N GLN A 480 18.02 -9.98 16.97
CA GLN A 480 17.49 -10.77 15.86
C GLN A 480 16.11 -11.35 16.24
N PRO A 481 15.20 -11.50 15.27
CA PRO A 481 13.91 -12.10 15.53
C PRO A 481 14.10 -13.59 15.89
N ASP A 482 13.15 -14.14 16.65
CA ASP A 482 13.03 -15.59 16.75
C ASP A 482 12.50 -16.11 15.41
N THR A 483 13.28 -16.93 14.74
CA THR A 483 13.00 -17.44 13.40
C THR A 483 12.38 -18.83 13.44
N GLY A 484 11.95 -19.28 14.62
CA GLY A 484 11.42 -20.63 14.82
C GLY A 484 12.52 -21.68 15.01
N PRO A 485 12.13 -22.97 15.07
CA PRO A 485 13.06 -24.05 15.36
C PRO A 485 14.04 -24.28 14.21
N GLU A 486 15.31 -24.55 14.53
CA GLU A 486 16.35 -24.91 13.54
C GLU A 486 16.22 -26.36 13.06
N THR A 487 15.36 -27.15 13.70
CA THR A 487 15.17 -28.58 13.39
C THR A 487 13.70 -28.94 13.42
N ASP A 488 13.29 -29.89 12.58
CA ASP A 488 11.96 -30.45 12.59
C ASP A 488 11.75 -31.22 13.92
N PRO A 489 10.72 -30.89 14.71
CA PRO A 489 10.52 -31.51 16.03
C PRO A 489 10.08 -32.98 15.97
N ALA A 490 9.60 -33.46 14.82
CA ALA A 490 9.18 -34.85 14.60
C ALA A 490 10.32 -35.72 14.04
N THR A 491 11.16 -35.18 13.14
CA THR A 491 12.23 -35.95 12.48
C THR A 491 13.62 -35.68 13.05
N GLY A 492 13.84 -34.52 13.68
CA GLY A 492 15.14 -34.05 14.15
C GLY A 492 16.05 -33.56 13.03
N GLU A 493 15.55 -33.47 11.79
CA GLU A 493 16.30 -32.98 10.63
C GLU A 493 16.47 -31.46 10.69
N ALA A 494 17.59 -30.95 10.18
CA ALA A 494 17.82 -29.51 10.09
C ALA A 494 16.82 -28.88 9.12
N LEU A 495 16.16 -27.81 9.56
CA LEU A 495 15.31 -26.99 8.70
C LEU A 495 16.18 -25.99 7.94
N ALA A 496 15.75 -25.64 6.73
CA ALA A 496 16.34 -24.51 6.04
C ALA A 496 16.14 -23.23 6.88
N PRO A 497 17.11 -22.31 6.91
CA PRO A 497 16.89 -21.02 7.55
C PRO A 497 15.68 -20.33 6.93
N TRP A 498 14.90 -19.62 7.75
CA TRP A 498 13.65 -18.96 7.35
C TRP A 498 13.79 -18.04 6.11
N ASN A 499 14.98 -17.53 5.87
CA ASN A 499 15.34 -16.62 4.77
C ASN A 499 16.05 -17.29 3.60
N HIS A 500 16.08 -18.62 3.54
CA HIS A 500 16.66 -19.36 2.43
C HIS A 500 15.59 -20.01 1.57
N ALA A 501 15.88 -20.07 0.28
CA ALA A 501 15.11 -20.89 -0.64
C ALA A 501 15.26 -22.39 -0.34
N VAL A 502 14.17 -23.11 -0.53
CA VAL A 502 14.03 -24.56 -0.40
C VAL A 502 13.60 -25.11 -1.76
N PRO A 503 14.36 -26.06 -2.35
CA PRO A 503 14.04 -26.59 -3.67
C PRO A 503 12.80 -27.49 -3.66
N GLY A 504 12.19 -27.69 -4.83
CA GLY A 504 11.08 -28.61 -5.05
C GLY A 504 9.72 -27.93 -5.26
N HIS A 505 9.70 -26.61 -5.43
CA HIS A 505 8.48 -25.84 -5.70
C HIS A 505 8.03 -25.93 -7.16
N ALA A 506 6.73 -25.82 -7.40
CA ALA A 506 6.16 -25.96 -8.74
C ALA A 506 6.55 -24.82 -9.71
N LEU A 507 6.87 -23.63 -9.17
CA LEU A 507 7.28 -22.46 -9.95
C LEU A 507 8.80 -22.27 -9.99
N GLU A 508 9.58 -23.23 -9.48
CA GLU A 508 11.03 -23.15 -9.48
C GLU A 508 11.54 -23.00 -10.91
N GLY A 509 12.26 -21.90 -11.19
CA GLY A 509 12.78 -21.59 -12.53
C GLY A 509 11.75 -21.01 -13.52
N ALA A 510 10.47 -20.86 -13.14
CA ALA A 510 9.50 -20.15 -13.95
C ALA A 510 9.93 -18.70 -14.18
N ALA A 511 9.64 -18.17 -15.38
CA ALA A 511 9.91 -16.76 -15.65
C ALA A 511 9.01 -15.88 -14.76
N VAL A 512 9.55 -14.83 -14.17
CA VAL A 512 8.76 -13.92 -13.34
C VAL A 512 9.01 -12.47 -13.73
N VAL A 513 7.93 -11.69 -13.76
CA VAL A 513 7.94 -10.24 -13.94
C VAL A 513 7.13 -9.63 -12.82
N VAL A 514 7.67 -8.59 -12.17
CA VAL A 514 7.03 -7.96 -11.01
C VAL A 514 6.51 -6.58 -11.40
N LEU A 515 5.21 -6.32 -11.23
CA LEU A 515 4.65 -4.97 -11.35
C LEU A 515 4.82 -4.23 -10.03
N VAL A 516 5.36 -3.02 -10.10
CA VAL A 516 5.65 -2.19 -8.92
C VAL A 516 5.26 -0.73 -9.15
N ASP A 517 4.93 -0.02 -8.07
CA ASP A 517 4.69 1.41 -8.10
C ASP A 517 5.25 2.10 -6.84
N ALA A 518 4.97 3.40 -6.72
CA ALA A 518 5.43 4.21 -5.59
C ALA A 518 4.87 3.72 -4.24
N ASP A 519 3.77 2.96 -4.23
CA ASP A 519 3.14 2.43 -3.02
C ASP A 519 3.63 1.01 -2.68
N THR A 520 4.39 0.36 -3.58
CA THR A 520 5.11 -0.88 -3.27
C THR A 520 6.17 -0.60 -2.19
N ALA A 521 5.99 -1.15 -0.99
CA ALA A 521 6.85 -0.84 0.16
C ALA A 521 7.20 -2.05 1.03
N SER A 522 8.32 -1.97 1.75
CA SER A 522 8.69 -2.90 2.83
C SER A 522 8.79 -4.36 2.35
N ALA A 523 8.05 -5.30 2.95
CA ALA A 523 8.08 -6.71 2.55
C ALA A 523 7.82 -6.92 1.04
N ALA A 524 7.02 -6.05 0.40
CA ALA A 524 6.80 -6.10 -1.04
C ALA A 524 8.08 -5.77 -1.84
N GLU A 525 8.89 -4.83 -1.35
CA GLU A 525 10.18 -4.49 -1.96
C GLU A 525 11.22 -5.58 -1.72
N VAL A 526 11.19 -6.23 -0.57
CA VAL A 526 12.05 -7.39 -0.30
C VAL A 526 11.72 -8.52 -1.27
N LEU A 527 10.43 -8.85 -1.47
CA LEU A 527 10.01 -9.84 -2.47
C LEU A 527 10.45 -9.44 -3.89
N ALA A 528 10.15 -8.20 -4.32
CA ALA A 528 10.52 -7.72 -5.64
C ALA A 528 12.05 -7.77 -5.87
N GLY A 529 12.84 -7.33 -4.89
CA GLY A 529 14.30 -7.33 -4.96
C GLY A 529 14.90 -8.74 -4.88
N ALA A 530 14.34 -9.62 -4.04
CA ALA A 530 14.76 -11.03 -3.98
C ALA A 530 14.54 -11.72 -5.33
N LEU A 531 13.36 -11.55 -5.94
CA LEU A 531 13.07 -12.10 -7.26
C LEU A 531 13.94 -11.47 -8.35
N GLN A 532 14.22 -10.16 -8.28
CA GLN A 532 15.13 -9.49 -9.21
C GLN A 532 16.54 -10.09 -9.15
N GLU A 533 17.08 -10.30 -7.95
CA GLU A 533 18.46 -10.76 -7.76
C GLU A 533 18.62 -12.29 -7.91
N ARG A 534 17.59 -13.08 -7.55
CA ARG A 534 17.67 -14.55 -7.51
C ARG A 534 16.94 -15.25 -8.65
N ALA A 535 15.79 -14.74 -9.07
CA ALA A 535 15.02 -15.27 -10.21
C ALA A 535 15.28 -14.47 -11.52
N GLY A 536 16.10 -13.41 -11.43
CA GLY A 536 16.37 -12.50 -12.53
C GLY A 536 15.16 -11.67 -12.95
N ALA A 537 14.14 -11.52 -12.09
CA ALA A 537 12.87 -10.89 -12.44
C ALA A 537 13.05 -9.51 -13.06
N ALA A 538 12.33 -9.23 -14.15
CA ALA A 538 12.19 -7.85 -14.63
C ALA A 538 11.15 -7.13 -13.77
N LEU A 539 11.45 -5.90 -13.36
CA LEU A 539 10.48 -5.05 -12.68
C LEU A 539 9.89 -4.05 -13.68
N VAL A 540 8.57 -3.85 -13.64
CA VAL A 540 7.83 -2.96 -14.55
C VAL A 540 6.97 -1.99 -13.75
N GLY A 541 7.01 -0.70 -14.09
CA GLY A 541 6.16 0.31 -13.46
C GLY A 541 6.91 1.55 -13.02
N ALA A 542 6.83 1.91 -11.74
CA ALA A 542 7.50 3.08 -11.16
C ALA A 542 8.45 2.68 -10.02
N PRO A 543 9.43 3.52 -9.64
CA PRO A 543 10.29 3.27 -8.48
C PRO A 543 9.47 3.00 -7.20
N THR A 544 9.91 2.02 -6.41
CA THR A 544 9.25 1.66 -5.15
C THR A 544 9.54 2.65 -4.02
N TRP A 545 8.83 2.50 -2.89
CA TRP A 545 8.83 3.45 -1.78
C TRP A 545 10.19 3.64 -1.07
N GLY A 546 10.98 2.58 -0.89
CA GLY A 546 12.26 2.59 -0.17
C GLY A 546 12.18 2.31 1.33
N LYS A 547 11.19 1.55 1.81
CA LYS A 547 11.11 1.20 3.24
C LYS A 547 11.92 -0.06 3.55
N GLY A 548 13.22 0.10 3.78
CA GLY A 548 14.12 -0.99 4.20
C GLY A 548 14.11 -1.34 5.70
N MET A 549 13.04 -1.03 6.44
CA MET A 549 13.03 -1.13 7.90
C MET A 549 11.82 -1.93 8.41
N ALA A 550 12.08 -2.87 9.32
CA ALA A 550 11.06 -3.62 10.04
C ALA A 550 10.66 -2.90 11.32
N GLN A 551 9.39 -3.02 11.70
CA GLN A 551 8.90 -2.54 12.98
C GLN A 551 8.51 -3.73 13.85
N ALA A 552 8.95 -3.72 15.10
CA ALA A 552 8.43 -4.60 16.14
C ALA A 552 7.30 -3.89 16.87
N LEU A 553 6.24 -4.63 17.18
CA LEU A 553 5.29 -4.27 18.22
C LEU A 553 5.67 -5.02 19.51
N ARG A 554 5.80 -4.28 20.61
CA ARG A 554 6.00 -4.86 21.94
C ARG A 554 4.92 -4.36 22.87
N ILE A 555 4.17 -5.29 23.46
CA ILE A 555 3.16 -5.01 24.47
C ILE A 555 3.80 -5.25 25.83
N SER A 556 3.65 -4.29 26.73
CA SER A 556 3.94 -4.42 28.16
C SER A 556 2.61 -4.60 28.89
N GLU A 557 2.52 -5.54 29.82
CA GLU A 557 1.30 -5.78 30.60
C GLU A 557 1.25 -4.96 31.90
N ASP A 558 2.43 -4.65 32.48
CA ASP A 558 2.56 -3.89 33.72
C ASP A 558 3.78 -2.94 33.65
N PRO A 559 3.59 -1.62 33.42
CA PRO A 559 2.32 -0.97 33.07
C PRO A 559 1.84 -1.34 31.66
N LEU A 560 0.52 -1.28 31.41
CA LEU A 560 -0.07 -1.58 30.10
C LEU A 560 0.23 -0.46 29.10
N TYR A 561 1.03 -0.78 28.08
CA TYR A 561 1.25 0.05 26.89
C TYR A 561 1.80 -0.83 25.77
N ALA A 562 1.83 -0.31 24.55
CA ALA A 562 2.59 -0.91 23.47
C ALA A 562 3.52 0.11 22.79
N VAL A 563 4.59 -0.37 22.19
CA VAL A 563 5.50 0.44 21.40
C VAL A 563 5.73 -0.23 20.05
N GLN A 564 5.52 0.53 18.98
CA GLN A 564 5.97 0.18 17.64
C GLN A 564 7.31 0.88 17.41
N PHE A 565 8.35 0.16 17.01
CA PHE A 565 9.66 0.75 16.78
C PHE A 565 10.48 -0.03 15.77
N THR A 566 11.42 0.65 15.12
CA THR A 566 12.34 0.00 14.18
C THR A 566 13.40 -0.83 14.90
N ASN A 567 13.23 -2.15 14.87
CA ASN A 567 14.13 -3.12 15.49
C ASN A 567 15.11 -3.77 14.51
N LEU A 568 14.74 -3.83 13.22
CA LEU A 568 15.54 -4.47 12.18
C LEU A 568 15.58 -3.61 10.92
N VAL A 569 16.66 -3.77 10.18
CA VAL A 569 16.83 -3.30 8.81
C VAL A 569 16.87 -4.52 7.90
N TRP A 570 16.03 -4.52 6.87
CA TRP A 570 16.03 -5.55 5.84
C TRP A 570 17.01 -5.18 4.73
N THR A 571 17.76 -6.17 4.26
CA THR A 571 18.62 -6.04 3.08
C THR A 571 18.25 -7.10 2.04
N LEU A 572 18.40 -6.74 0.77
CA LEU A 572 18.28 -7.65 -0.36
C LEU A 572 19.38 -8.72 -0.30
N PRO A 573 19.25 -9.84 -1.04
CA PRO A 573 20.27 -10.90 -1.06
C PRO A 573 21.71 -10.45 -1.33
N SER A 574 21.90 -9.35 -2.05
CA SER A 574 23.19 -8.70 -2.32
C SER A 574 23.80 -7.94 -1.12
N GLY A 575 23.06 -7.85 -0.01
CA GLY A 575 23.37 -6.97 1.12
C GLY A 575 22.93 -5.51 0.90
N ARG A 576 22.27 -5.20 -0.23
CA ARG A 576 21.77 -3.85 -0.51
C ARG A 576 20.66 -3.48 0.47
N GLN A 577 20.88 -2.40 1.22
CA GLN A 577 19.88 -1.78 2.07
C GLN A 577 19.00 -0.82 1.27
N LEU A 578 17.69 -0.92 1.45
CA LEU A 578 16.74 0.07 0.93
C LEU A 578 16.70 1.27 1.88
N ALA A 579 16.73 2.47 1.33
CA ALA A 579 16.75 3.71 2.10
C ALA A 579 15.44 4.47 1.95
N HIS A 580 15.01 5.15 3.01
CA HIS A 580 13.79 5.95 2.97
C HIS A 580 13.97 7.21 2.12
N GLY A 581 13.00 7.49 1.23
CA GLY A 581 12.90 8.73 0.47
C GLY A 581 13.13 8.56 -1.03
N LEU A 582 13.06 9.67 -1.76
CA LEU A 582 13.18 9.70 -3.22
C LEU A 582 14.51 9.05 -3.68
N GLY A 583 14.41 7.99 -4.47
CA GLY A 583 15.55 7.24 -5.01
C GLY A 583 16.11 6.15 -4.10
N GLY A 584 15.51 5.89 -2.93
CA GLY A 584 15.95 4.86 -1.99
C GLY A 584 15.31 3.48 -2.14
N GLY A 585 14.25 3.37 -2.96
CA GLY A 585 13.61 2.10 -3.36
C GLY A 585 14.29 1.38 -4.53
N ILE A 586 13.57 0.46 -5.17
CA ILE A 586 14.00 -0.33 -6.32
C ILE A 586 13.50 0.34 -7.59
N THR A 587 14.42 0.66 -8.49
CA THR A 587 14.10 1.18 -9.83
C THR A 587 13.67 0.02 -10.73
N PRO A 588 12.51 0.11 -11.39
CA PRO A 588 12.08 -0.92 -12.33
C PRO A 588 13.00 -0.98 -13.56
N SER A 589 13.13 -2.18 -14.13
CA SER A 589 13.85 -2.40 -15.38
C SER A 589 13.14 -1.74 -16.57
N LEU A 590 11.81 -1.72 -16.54
CA LEU A 590 10.96 -1.10 -17.56
C LEU A 590 10.04 -0.06 -16.90
N GLU A 591 10.22 1.20 -17.24
CA GLU A 591 9.35 2.25 -16.72
C GLU A 591 7.97 2.25 -17.41
N ALA A 592 6.91 2.26 -16.61
CA ALA A 592 5.52 2.35 -17.02
C ALA A 592 4.73 3.20 -16.01
N ARG A 593 5.16 4.47 -15.85
CA ARG A 593 4.59 5.39 -14.85
C ARG A 593 3.18 5.83 -15.23
N LEU A 594 2.22 5.49 -14.38
CA LEU A 594 0.85 5.95 -14.49
C LEU A 594 0.71 7.33 -13.85
N SER A 595 -0.01 8.25 -14.51
CA SER A 595 -0.50 9.45 -13.84
C SER A 595 -1.60 9.10 -12.84
N PRO A 596 -1.98 9.99 -11.91
CA PRO A 596 -3.08 9.69 -10.99
C PRO A 596 -4.39 9.31 -11.71
N ALA A 597 -4.75 9.98 -12.81
CA ALA A 597 -5.90 9.62 -13.64
C ALA A 597 -5.76 8.27 -14.32
N ALA A 598 -4.59 7.97 -14.89
CA ALA A 598 -4.34 6.67 -15.51
C ALA A 598 -4.36 5.54 -14.46
N GLY A 599 -3.75 5.77 -13.29
CA GLY A 599 -3.75 4.87 -12.14
C GLY A 599 -5.15 4.62 -11.62
N TYR A 600 -5.98 5.66 -11.51
CA TYR A 600 -7.39 5.53 -11.17
C TYR A 600 -8.13 4.62 -12.15
N GLN A 601 -7.95 4.77 -13.46
CA GLN A 601 -8.61 3.92 -14.45
C GLN A 601 -8.13 2.47 -14.41
N VAL A 602 -6.81 2.25 -14.29
CA VAL A 602 -6.25 0.89 -14.13
C VAL A 602 -6.78 0.23 -12.85
N HIS A 603 -6.85 0.96 -11.74
CA HIS A 603 -7.40 0.47 -10.49
C HIS A 603 -8.90 0.16 -10.62
N LEU A 604 -9.65 1.00 -11.31
CA LEU A 604 -11.07 0.79 -11.59
C LEU A 604 -11.30 -0.50 -12.38
N ASP A 605 -10.54 -0.70 -13.45
CA ASP A 605 -10.64 -1.89 -14.28
C ASP A 605 -10.18 -3.15 -13.54
N ALA A 606 -9.15 -3.06 -12.69
CA ALA A 606 -8.77 -4.15 -11.80
C ALA A 606 -9.91 -4.51 -10.83
N ARG A 607 -10.58 -3.52 -10.22
CA ARG A 607 -11.74 -3.75 -9.34
C ARG A 607 -12.94 -4.32 -10.08
N ARG A 608 -13.18 -3.91 -11.33
CA ARG A 608 -14.22 -4.50 -12.19
C ARG A 608 -13.97 -5.97 -12.45
N ARG A 609 -12.74 -6.34 -12.82
CA ARG A 609 -12.35 -7.75 -13.02
C ARG A 609 -12.43 -8.57 -11.73
N ALA A 610 -12.12 -7.96 -10.59
CA ALA A 610 -12.13 -8.59 -9.28
C ALA A 610 -13.54 -8.71 -8.64
N ALA A 611 -14.55 -8.05 -9.21
CA ALA A 611 -15.88 -8.00 -8.64
C ALA A 611 -16.54 -9.38 -8.60
N LEU A 612 -17.26 -9.65 -7.52
CA LEU A 612 -18.08 -10.86 -7.39
C LEU A 612 -19.18 -10.86 -8.46
N GLN A 613 -19.40 -12.02 -9.07
CA GLN A 613 -20.32 -12.24 -10.17
C GLN A 613 -21.68 -12.79 -9.71
N ALA A 614 -21.71 -13.52 -8.58
CA ALA A 614 -22.92 -14.11 -8.03
C ALA A 614 -22.94 -14.04 -6.50
N HIS A 615 -24.12 -13.94 -5.90
CA HIS A 615 -24.33 -14.09 -4.45
C HIS A 615 -24.15 -15.55 -4.00
N ALA A 616 -24.14 -15.79 -2.69
CA ALA A 616 -23.98 -17.13 -2.11
C ALA A 616 -25.06 -18.14 -2.57
N ASP A 617 -26.25 -17.68 -2.93
CA ASP A 617 -27.34 -18.51 -3.45
C ASP A 617 -27.28 -18.74 -4.98
N GLY A 618 -26.23 -18.24 -5.64
CA GLY A 618 -26.03 -18.34 -7.08
C GLY A 618 -26.79 -17.30 -7.91
N THR A 619 -27.53 -16.39 -7.28
CA THR A 619 -28.16 -15.29 -8.02
C THR A 619 -27.09 -14.32 -8.54
N PRO A 620 -27.20 -13.82 -9.79
CA PRO A 620 -26.21 -12.88 -10.33
C PRO A 620 -26.15 -11.60 -9.51
N MET A 621 -24.93 -11.12 -9.24
CA MET A 621 -24.75 -9.79 -8.64
C MET A 621 -25.01 -8.70 -9.69
N PRO A 622 -25.58 -7.56 -9.30
CA PRO A 622 -25.56 -6.39 -10.16
C PRO A 622 -24.11 -6.00 -10.46
N PRO A 623 -23.81 -5.49 -11.68
CA PRO A 623 -22.48 -4.98 -11.94
C PRO A 623 -22.17 -3.89 -10.92
N PRO A 624 -20.95 -3.87 -10.36
CA PRO A 624 -20.57 -2.85 -9.41
C PRO A 624 -20.72 -1.46 -10.02
N ASP A 625 -21.42 -0.58 -9.29
CA ASP A 625 -21.61 0.81 -9.70
C ASP A 625 -20.34 1.61 -9.35
N PHE A 626 -19.41 1.61 -10.31
CA PHE A 626 -18.21 2.40 -10.22
C PHE A 626 -18.46 3.75 -10.89
N VAL A 627 -18.56 4.81 -10.08
CA VAL A 627 -18.64 6.19 -10.57
C VAL A 627 -17.40 6.48 -11.40
N ALA A 628 -17.55 6.53 -12.73
CA ALA A 628 -16.48 6.87 -13.65
C ALA A 628 -16.29 8.40 -13.70
N ARG A 629 -15.04 8.85 -13.79
CA ARG A 629 -14.69 10.24 -14.09
C ARG A 629 -14.99 10.54 -15.56
N GLU A 630 -16.24 10.91 -15.87
CA GLU A 630 -16.67 11.26 -17.24
C GLU A 630 -15.91 12.46 -17.84
N ASP A 631 -15.29 13.27 -16.99
CA ASP A 631 -14.46 14.41 -17.37
C ASP A 631 -13.07 14.01 -17.88
N LEU A 632 -12.69 12.73 -17.76
CA LEU A 632 -11.41 12.21 -18.21
C LEU A 632 -11.58 11.24 -19.39
N PRO A 633 -10.68 11.27 -20.39
CA PRO A 633 -10.72 10.31 -21.50
C PRO A 633 -10.46 8.88 -21.00
N THR A 634 -10.99 7.86 -21.66
CA THR A 634 -10.78 6.47 -21.24
C THR A 634 -9.37 5.96 -21.58
N LEU A 635 -8.83 5.09 -20.73
CA LEU A 635 -7.66 4.26 -20.98
C LEU A 635 -8.14 2.86 -21.34
N SER A 636 -7.72 2.35 -22.49
CA SER A 636 -8.25 1.11 -23.05
C SER A 636 -7.60 -0.16 -22.51
N GLY A 637 -6.63 -0.06 -21.60
CA GLY A 637 -5.97 -1.19 -20.95
C GLY A 637 -4.81 -0.77 -20.06
N ASP A 638 -4.29 -1.72 -19.28
CA ASP A 638 -3.17 -1.50 -18.36
C ASP A 638 -1.81 -1.52 -19.11
N PRO A 639 -1.12 -0.39 -19.25
CA PRO A 639 0.16 -0.30 -19.96
C PRO A 639 1.26 -1.13 -19.30
N ALA A 640 1.27 -1.18 -17.96
CA ALA A 640 2.28 -1.92 -17.21
C ALA A 640 2.07 -3.43 -17.38
N LEU A 641 0.81 -3.89 -17.40
CA LEU A 641 0.49 -5.30 -17.64
C LEU A 641 0.89 -5.75 -19.06
N VAL A 642 0.63 -4.93 -20.08
CA VAL A 642 1.07 -5.21 -21.47
C VAL A 642 2.59 -5.31 -21.56
N LEU A 643 3.31 -4.40 -20.91
CA LEU A 643 4.78 -4.44 -20.87
C LEU A 643 5.30 -5.63 -20.06
N ALA A 644 4.61 -6.04 -19.00
CA ALA A 644 4.99 -7.21 -18.24
C ALA A 644 4.80 -8.51 -19.01
N GLU A 645 3.70 -8.65 -19.75
CA GLU A 645 3.50 -9.79 -20.64
C GLU A 645 4.62 -9.87 -21.69
N LEU A 646 4.96 -8.73 -22.30
CA LEU A 646 6.05 -8.64 -23.27
C LEU A 646 7.40 -9.03 -22.65
N ALA A 647 7.71 -8.52 -21.45
CA ALA A 647 8.93 -8.86 -20.73
C ALA A 647 8.97 -10.35 -20.35
N LEU A 648 7.83 -10.94 -20.00
CA LEU A 648 7.72 -12.35 -19.64
C LEU A 648 7.98 -13.25 -20.86
N ARG A 649 7.40 -12.91 -22.02
CA ARG A 649 7.70 -13.58 -23.30
C ARG A 649 9.18 -13.45 -23.67
N ALA A 650 9.77 -12.27 -23.48
CA ALA A 650 11.20 -12.04 -23.69
C ALA A 650 12.07 -12.92 -22.80
N ARG A 651 11.74 -13.04 -21.50
CA ARG A 651 12.46 -13.93 -20.58
C ARG A 651 12.38 -15.39 -20.99
N LEU A 652 11.19 -15.87 -21.34
CA LEU A 652 11.00 -17.25 -21.80
C LEU A 652 11.82 -17.61 -23.04
N ALA A 653 12.09 -16.63 -23.92
CA ALA A 653 12.96 -16.84 -25.09
C ALA A 653 14.46 -16.88 -24.74
N LEU A 654 14.86 -16.33 -23.59
CA LEU A 654 16.25 -16.32 -23.12
C LEU A 654 16.57 -17.50 -22.20
N SER A 655 15.55 -18.11 -21.58
CA SER A 655 15.74 -19.34 -20.81
C SER A 655 16.31 -20.44 -21.71
N PRO A 656 17.34 -21.18 -21.26
CA PRO A 656 17.80 -22.35 -22.01
C PRO A 656 16.61 -23.29 -22.21
N THR A 657 16.38 -23.69 -23.46
CA THR A 657 15.47 -24.80 -23.75
C THR A 657 16.21 -26.07 -23.37
N ASP A 658 15.68 -26.81 -22.39
CA ASP A 658 16.19 -28.12 -22.01
C ASP A 658 16.15 -29.13 -23.16
#